data_AF-A0A547Q7S3-F1
#
_entry.id   AF-A0A547Q7S3-F1
#
_cell.length_a   1.000
_cell.length_b   1.000
_cell.length_c   1.000
_cell.angle_alpha   90.00
_cell.angle_beta   90.00
_cell.angle_gamma   90.00
#
_symmetry.space_group_name_H-M   'P 1'
#
loop_
_entity.id
_entity.type
_entity.pdbx_description
1 polymer ?
#
loop_
_entity_poly.entity_id
_entity_poly.type
_entity_poly.pdbx_seq_one_letter_code
_entity_poly.pdbx_strand_id
1 'polypeptide(L)'
;MRLPSWYDHVPAAQQHALPVDERSGHQFLLTNRGRKRLIVSFGVAAETDHPELDWPAAAEALAQKNGWSHLAIITDDNTWFSSPELIADLEKLSDAGVFASYERTLLLGCSHRGGGYGALSLAPFFDRPVVLSFSPQSTLDPEIADWDGRFQDVLASGTVTRDAATTLDRAEAIYVFYDGFLSEDLRHAKRLQGPNVHQFAAFGLMDDVAVGMRRLGMLDSLIETAMEGGLDRIEVYRGLRARKDLYIYRRNMETHLGDRGKLTLLKAFVQSFKRRKRRLRAEEAQREAEAKERAENAGKPLPPPDWRDRGRRWPRTMGNVWSLRQDGDRFTYLSDQYEGRVIGYEERNGVTLAETPPVALAVLDVGHGVSLQRPLPESFGWHVVNEALSGRIASDGARAKAVASQLLLGQQRHAWPTMIALAAAQSGITAADAKPDGTLYTGLLSRLEMARDALAVWDKDLFVDRISLSLLAGAPNTPLDQALQHYADLTATLKQDTARVTGQTSYPRIIVSQSAGSATDGRSEVILAEGQLDVAQPALDIIVATPRYPFRLMEGMPATHDPTEQMLIDEIEALAAAERAENRRWYCPSMRQAWAYGRTEIAVDFAALGDLTLEDGPHGFALEGCENDVGISDVHVSGHTAFLRLTQPPKGDAIYVTYAWGARRDTSDGQSANRGSLREIWSRPSLMVPGRVLRRYALSGRIRLMPSDLPPPSH
;
A
#
# COMPACT_ATOMS: atom_id res chain seq x y z
N MET A 1 25.84 -9.51 -11.37
CA MET A 1 24.67 -9.76 -10.49
C MET A 1 23.64 -8.66 -10.74
N ARG A 2 22.34 -8.99 -10.82
CA ARG A 2 21.27 -8.00 -11.02
C ARG A 2 21.10 -7.19 -9.72
N LEU A 3 20.86 -5.89 -9.81
CA LEU A 3 20.54 -5.08 -8.64
C LEU A 3 19.19 -5.50 -8.04
N PRO A 4 19.07 -5.57 -6.70
CA PRO A 4 17.79 -5.79 -6.02
C PRO A 4 16.76 -4.69 -6.32
N SER A 5 15.48 -5.06 -6.45
CA SER A 5 14.41 -4.09 -6.69
C SER A 5 14.30 -3.03 -5.60
N TRP A 6 14.54 -3.40 -4.34
CA TRP A 6 14.48 -2.47 -3.21
C TRP A 6 15.53 -1.35 -3.33
N TYR A 7 16.69 -1.63 -3.93
CA TYR A 7 17.76 -0.63 -4.09
C TYR A 7 17.45 0.36 -5.22
N ASP A 8 16.76 -0.09 -6.28
CA ASP A 8 16.27 0.79 -7.37
C ASP A 8 15.27 1.85 -6.86
N HIS A 9 14.57 1.56 -5.76
CA HIS A 9 13.63 2.49 -5.12
C HIS A 9 14.30 3.46 -4.13
N VAL A 10 15.58 3.26 -3.79
CA VAL A 10 16.34 4.19 -2.94
C VAL A 10 16.62 5.47 -3.73
N PRO A 11 16.32 6.67 -3.19
CA PRO A 11 16.64 7.92 -3.88
C PRO A 11 18.13 7.99 -4.26
N ALA A 12 18.44 8.42 -5.49
CA ALA A 12 19.83 8.50 -5.98
C ALA A 12 20.75 9.34 -5.08
N ALA A 13 20.22 10.34 -4.37
CA ALA A 13 20.97 11.13 -3.40
C ALA A 13 21.42 10.36 -2.15
N GLN A 14 20.77 9.23 -1.85
CA GLN A 14 21.10 8.34 -0.74
C GLN A 14 21.94 7.14 -1.20
N GLN A 15 21.87 6.76 -2.48
CA GLN A 15 22.73 5.73 -3.05
C GLN A 15 24.19 6.22 -3.07
N HIS A 16 25.10 5.42 -2.53
CA HIS A 16 26.50 5.79 -2.47
C HIS A 16 27.39 4.65 -2.99
N ALA A 17 28.24 4.96 -3.96
CA ALA A 17 29.23 4.02 -4.46
C ALA A 17 30.38 3.90 -3.45
N LEU A 18 30.76 2.67 -3.13
CA LEU A 18 31.94 2.38 -2.33
C LEU A 18 33.18 2.20 -3.23
N PRO A 19 34.39 2.55 -2.76
CA PRO A 19 35.62 2.48 -3.55
C PRO A 19 36.14 1.03 -3.66
N VAL A 20 35.34 0.15 -4.24
CA VAL A 20 35.67 -1.26 -4.50
C VAL A 20 35.58 -1.54 -5.99
N ASP A 21 36.40 -2.47 -6.49
CA ASP A 21 36.34 -2.86 -7.89
C ASP A 21 35.04 -3.64 -8.13
N GLU A 22 34.29 -3.32 -9.19
CA GLU A 22 33.16 -4.16 -9.61
C GLU A 22 33.69 -5.52 -10.11
N ARG A 23 33.69 -6.52 -9.23
CA ARG A 23 34.11 -7.89 -9.53
C ARG A 23 32.89 -8.82 -9.60
N SER A 24 33.01 -9.89 -10.39
CA SER A 24 31.99 -10.93 -10.46
C SER A 24 31.98 -11.74 -9.16
N GLY A 25 30.91 -11.67 -8.37
CA GLY A 25 30.67 -12.58 -7.23
C GLY A 25 30.04 -11.96 -5.99
N HIS A 26 30.15 -10.64 -5.80
CA HIS A 26 29.57 -9.91 -4.66
C HIS A 26 29.24 -8.45 -5.01
N GLN A 27 28.36 -7.84 -4.22
CA GLN A 27 27.93 -6.45 -4.35
C GLN A 27 27.86 -5.79 -2.98
N PHE A 28 28.25 -4.52 -2.94
CA PHE A 28 28.06 -3.64 -1.79
C PHE A 28 27.09 -2.53 -2.18
N LEU A 29 25.91 -2.51 -1.55
CA LEU A 29 24.87 -1.51 -1.82
C LEU A 29 24.70 -0.66 -0.57
N LEU A 30 25.18 0.59 -0.63
CA LEU A 30 25.14 1.51 0.50
C LEU A 30 24.06 2.57 0.29
N THR A 31 23.10 2.57 1.20
CA THR A 31 22.14 3.66 1.39
C THR A 31 22.59 4.54 2.56
N ASN A 32 23.06 5.75 2.25
CA ASN A 32 23.60 6.69 3.21
C ASN A 32 22.54 7.69 3.70
N ARG A 33 22.24 7.66 5.00
CA ARG A 33 21.35 8.59 5.73
C ARG A 33 22.06 9.32 6.86
N GLY A 34 23.40 9.35 6.83
CA GLY A 34 24.25 9.94 7.84
C GLY A 34 25.14 8.91 8.55
N ARG A 35 25.96 9.40 9.48
CA ARG A 35 27.03 8.62 10.10
C ARG A 35 26.75 8.19 11.55
N LYS A 36 25.53 8.37 12.05
CA LYS A 36 25.20 7.97 13.43
C LYS A 36 25.12 6.45 13.58
N ARG A 37 24.37 5.79 12.70
CA ARG A 37 24.09 4.35 12.81
C ARG A 37 24.13 3.71 11.44
N LEU A 38 24.83 2.59 11.35
CA LEU A 38 24.91 1.72 10.18
C LEU A 38 24.34 0.35 10.52
N ILE A 39 23.38 -0.13 9.75
CA ILE A 39 23.03 -1.54 9.73
C ILE A 39 23.66 -2.20 8.51
N VAL A 40 24.32 -3.34 8.70
CA VAL A 40 24.92 -4.12 7.62
C VAL A 40 24.17 -5.44 7.52
N SER A 41 23.58 -5.74 6.38
CA SER A 41 22.84 -6.99 6.17
C SER A 41 23.57 -7.89 5.18
N PHE A 42 23.53 -9.20 5.43
CA PHE A 42 24.13 -10.21 4.58
C PHE A 42 23.03 -10.95 3.81
N GLY A 43 23.06 -10.85 2.48
CA GLY A 43 22.09 -11.48 1.58
C GLY A 43 22.77 -12.32 0.50
N VAL A 44 21.99 -13.21 -0.11
CA VAL A 44 22.42 -13.98 -1.29
C VAL A 44 21.53 -13.65 -2.48
N ALA A 45 22.08 -13.69 -3.69
CA ALA A 45 21.38 -13.28 -4.90
C ALA A 45 20.07 -14.06 -5.12
N ALA A 46 20.00 -15.37 -4.83
CA ALA A 46 18.77 -16.13 -5.01
C ALA A 46 17.66 -15.83 -3.98
N GLU A 47 17.97 -15.15 -2.88
CA GLU A 47 16.99 -14.71 -1.88
C GLU A 47 16.52 -13.26 -2.12
N THR A 48 17.16 -12.56 -3.05
CA THR A 48 16.81 -11.18 -3.41
C THR A 48 15.42 -11.13 -4.05
N ASP A 49 14.63 -10.11 -3.72
CA ASP A 49 13.23 -9.91 -4.12
C ASP A 49 12.25 -10.99 -3.60
N HIS A 50 12.71 -11.95 -2.78
CA HIS A 50 11.83 -12.92 -2.15
C HIS A 50 11.09 -12.29 -0.96
N PRO A 51 9.75 -12.38 -0.88
CA PRO A 51 8.94 -11.62 0.10
C PRO A 51 9.31 -11.91 1.57
N GLU A 52 9.72 -13.14 1.88
CA GLU A 52 10.07 -13.55 3.24
C GLU A 52 11.57 -13.70 3.49
N LEU A 53 12.41 -13.74 2.44
CA LEU A 53 13.82 -14.12 2.55
C LEU A 53 14.77 -13.00 2.09
N ASP A 54 14.26 -11.91 1.51
CA ASP A 54 15.08 -10.73 1.22
C ASP A 54 15.38 -9.96 2.51
N TRP A 55 16.43 -10.42 3.21
CA TRP A 55 16.92 -9.80 4.44
C TRP A 55 17.50 -8.40 4.21
N PRO A 56 18.24 -8.13 3.11
CA PRO A 56 18.61 -6.77 2.75
C PRO A 56 17.43 -5.82 2.61
N ALA A 57 16.35 -6.21 1.92
CA ALA A 57 15.14 -5.38 1.82
C ALA A 57 14.49 -5.12 3.18
N ALA A 58 14.41 -6.15 4.05
CA ALA A 58 13.87 -6.00 5.39
C ALA A 58 14.70 -5.06 6.26
N ALA A 59 16.04 -5.17 6.17
CA ALA A 59 16.97 -4.28 6.88
C ALA A 59 16.87 -2.84 6.38
N GLU A 60 16.75 -2.63 5.06
CA GLU A 60 16.58 -1.30 4.46
C GLU A 60 15.27 -0.65 4.90
N ALA A 61 14.16 -1.38 4.88
CA ALA A 61 12.87 -0.86 5.32
C ALA A 61 12.93 -0.38 6.79
N LEU A 62 13.61 -1.15 7.65
CA LEU A 62 13.81 -0.77 9.05
C LEU A 62 14.77 0.42 9.20
N ALA A 63 15.85 0.46 8.40
CA ALA A 63 16.81 1.56 8.40
C ALA A 63 16.15 2.87 7.95
N GLN A 64 15.33 2.82 6.90
CA GLN A 64 14.56 3.96 6.40
C GLN A 64 13.61 4.49 7.48
N LYS A 65 12.86 3.61 8.15
CA LYS A 65 11.94 3.96 9.25
C LYS A 65 12.65 4.68 10.40
N ASN A 66 13.88 4.27 10.72
CA ASN A 66 14.66 4.80 11.84
C ASN A 66 15.68 5.89 11.45
N GLY A 67 15.79 6.24 10.15
CA GLY A 67 16.77 7.19 9.64
C GLY A 67 18.23 6.71 9.74
N TRP A 68 18.49 5.41 9.68
CA TRP A 68 19.83 4.83 9.72
C TRP A 68 20.39 4.61 8.31
N SER A 69 21.72 4.60 8.20
CA SER A 69 22.39 4.13 6.99
C SER A 69 22.34 2.61 6.93
N HIS A 70 22.28 2.07 5.72
CA HIS A 70 22.22 0.62 5.48
C HIS A 70 23.25 0.22 4.43
N LEU A 71 24.02 -0.83 4.73
CA LEU A 71 24.91 -1.49 3.79
C LEU A 71 24.43 -2.92 3.56
N ALA A 72 23.99 -3.24 2.36
CA ALA A 72 23.77 -4.62 1.96
C ALA A 72 25.04 -5.20 1.33
N ILE A 73 25.48 -6.35 1.85
CA ILE A 73 26.51 -7.20 1.24
C ILE A 73 25.78 -8.38 0.63
N ILE A 74 25.75 -8.45 -0.69
CA ILE A 74 25.04 -9.50 -1.44
C ILE A 74 26.06 -10.32 -2.20
N THR A 75 26.03 -11.64 -2.04
CA THR A 75 26.94 -12.56 -2.73
C THR A 75 26.20 -13.49 -3.66
N ASP A 76 26.91 -14.13 -4.57
CA ASP A 76 26.37 -15.29 -5.30
C ASP A 76 26.02 -16.42 -4.31
N ASP A 77 25.15 -17.31 -4.78
CA ASP A 77 24.71 -18.46 -4.02
C ASP A 77 25.88 -19.36 -3.60
N ASN A 78 25.78 -19.89 -2.39
CA ASN A 78 26.71 -20.89 -1.86
C ASN A 78 28.17 -20.42 -1.72
N THR A 79 28.42 -19.11 -1.61
CA THR A 79 29.78 -18.54 -1.37
C THR A 79 30.11 -18.40 0.12
N TRP A 80 29.10 -18.44 0.99
CA TRP A 80 29.23 -18.30 2.45
C TRP A 80 30.02 -17.05 2.88
N PHE A 81 29.96 -15.96 2.10
CA PHE A 81 30.70 -14.72 2.38
C PHE A 81 32.21 -14.94 2.61
N SER A 82 32.80 -15.90 1.89
CA SER A 82 34.15 -16.39 2.12
C SER A 82 35.06 -16.34 0.89
N SER A 83 34.64 -15.64 -0.17
CA SER A 83 35.49 -15.43 -1.35
C SER A 83 36.69 -14.52 -1.00
N PRO A 84 37.90 -14.82 -1.53
CA PRO A 84 39.08 -13.97 -1.35
C PRO A 84 38.85 -12.51 -1.77
N GLU A 85 38.08 -12.29 -2.83
CA GLU A 85 37.81 -10.98 -3.39
C GLU A 85 36.93 -10.14 -2.46
N LEU A 86 35.89 -10.74 -1.87
CA LEU A 86 35.04 -10.06 -0.89
C LEU A 86 35.86 -9.62 0.33
N ILE A 87 36.75 -10.49 0.81
CA ILE A 87 37.61 -10.21 1.95
C ILE A 87 38.59 -9.08 1.64
N ALA A 88 39.24 -9.13 0.47
CA ALA A 88 40.17 -8.07 0.04
C ALA A 88 39.46 -6.71 -0.09
N ASP A 89 38.21 -6.68 -0.57
CA ASP A 89 37.44 -5.43 -0.65
C ASP A 89 37.00 -4.92 0.73
N LEU A 90 36.63 -5.80 1.66
CA LEU A 90 36.36 -5.43 3.05
C LEU A 90 37.60 -4.88 3.77
N GLU A 91 38.78 -5.46 3.52
CA GLU A 91 40.07 -4.96 4.02
C GLU A 91 40.31 -3.53 3.54
N LYS A 92 40.18 -3.28 2.22
CA LYS A 92 40.33 -1.92 1.66
C LYS A 92 39.35 -0.92 2.28
N LEU A 93 38.08 -1.31 2.46
CA LEU A 93 37.06 -0.44 3.05
C LEU A 93 37.33 -0.13 4.52
N SER A 94 37.79 -1.13 5.27
CA SER A 94 38.24 -0.99 6.66
C SER A 94 39.44 -0.05 6.76
N ASP A 95 40.49 -0.29 5.96
CA ASP A 95 41.73 0.50 5.94
C ASP A 95 41.47 1.95 5.50
N ALA A 96 40.50 2.18 4.61
CA ALA A 96 40.05 3.51 4.21
C ALA A 96 39.22 4.24 5.29
N GLY A 97 38.93 3.58 6.43
CA GLY A 97 38.18 4.17 7.55
C GLY A 97 36.69 4.33 7.27
N VAL A 98 36.13 3.63 6.26
CA VAL A 98 34.71 3.75 5.90
C VAL A 98 33.82 3.36 7.08
N PHE A 99 34.13 2.26 7.76
CA PHE A 99 33.32 1.76 8.87
C PHE A 99 33.56 2.52 10.17
N ALA A 100 34.79 2.95 10.43
CA ALA A 100 35.15 3.77 11.59
C ALA A 100 34.48 5.17 11.59
N SER A 101 33.96 5.61 10.44
CA SER A 101 33.23 6.87 10.35
C SER A 101 31.82 6.83 10.96
N TYR A 102 31.29 5.64 11.26
CA TYR A 102 29.96 5.49 11.86
C TYR A 102 30.05 5.38 13.38
N GLU A 103 29.22 6.12 14.13
CA GLU A 103 29.24 6.08 15.61
C GLU A 103 28.86 4.70 16.15
N ARG A 104 27.99 3.96 15.44
CA ARG A 104 27.64 2.59 15.78
C ARG A 104 27.27 1.75 14.57
N THR A 105 27.72 0.51 14.54
CA THR A 105 27.44 -0.44 13.46
C THR A 105 26.80 -1.71 14.01
N LEU A 106 25.73 -2.19 13.36
CA LEU A 106 25.10 -3.49 13.64
C LEU A 106 25.21 -4.42 12.42
N LEU A 107 25.71 -5.63 12.62
CA LEU A 107 25.79 -6.68 11.61
C LEU A 107 24.63 -7.66 11.76
N LEU A 108 23.79 -7.79 10.73
CA LEU A 108 22.58 -8.59 10.72
C LEU A 108 22.72 -9.82 9.81
N GLY A 109 22.91 -10.99 10.43
CA GLY A 109 23.09 -12.26 9.73
C GLY A 109 21.86 -13.15 9.79
N CYS A 110 20.87 -12.91 8.91
CA CYS A 110 19.59 -13.66 8.88
C CYS A 110 19.48 -14.72 7.77
N SER A 111 20.30 -14.64 6.71
CA SER A 111 20.22 -15.58 5.59
C SER A 111 20.61 -17.00 6.02
N HIS A 112 19.83 -18.00 5.58
CA HIS A 112 20.09 -19.42 5.85
C HIS A 112 21.36 -19.91 5.17
N ARG A 113 21.79 -19.26 4.08
CA ARG A 113 22.96 -19.63 3.29
C ARG A 113 24.20 -18.86 3.74
N GLY A 114 24.50 -18.96 5.03
CA GLY A 114 25.73 -18.42 5.62
C GLY A 114 25.65 -16.95 6.09
N GLY A 115 24.46 -16.33 6.14
CA GLY A 115 24.31 -14.95 6.63
C GLY A 115 24.78 -14.78 8.07
N GLY A 116 24.46 -15.73 8.95
CA GLY A 116 24.96 -15.75 10.33
C GLY A 116 26.49 -15.90 10.40
N TYR A 117 27.08 -16.78 9.58
CA TYR A 117 28.52 -16.91 9.48
C TYR A 117 29.18 -15.62 8.95
N GLY A 118 28.62 -14.99 7.92
CA GLY A 118 29.10 -13.71 7.39
C GLY A 118 29.11 -12.61 8.44
N ALA A 119 28.01 -12.46 9.21
CA ALA A 119 27.93 -11.47 10.27
C ALA A 119 28.97 -11.68 11.39
N LEU A 120 29.30 -12.93 11.72
CA LEU A 120 30.31 -13.25 12.73
C LEU A 120 31.75 -13.14 12.20
N SER A 121 32.04 -13.81 11.08
CA SER A 121 33.39 -13.97 10.55
C SER A 121 33.97 -12.67 9.97
N LEU A 122 33.10 -11.77 9.50
CA LEU A 122 33.46 -10.48 8.94
C LEU A 122 33.37 -9.33 9.95
N ALA A 123 32.92 -9.58 11.19
CA ALA A 123 32.90 -8.59 12.26
C ALA A 123 34.22 -7.83 12.47
N PRO A 124 35.42 -8.46 12.33
CA PRO A 124 36.70 -7.78 12.52
C PRO A 124 37.00 -6.64 11.53
N PHE A 125 36.28 -6.53 10.41
CA PHE A 125 36.45 -5.42 9.45
C PHE A 125 35.71 -4.14 9.87
N PHE A 126 34.87 -4.21 10.89
CA PHE A 126 34.07 -3.08 11.36
C PHE A 126 34.60 -2.60 12.71
N ASP A 127 34.43 -1.30 12.98
CA ASP A 127 34.82 -0.74 14.28
C ASP A 127 33.80 -1.13 15.35
N ARG A 128 34.19 -2.05 16.24
CA ARG A 128 33.43 -2.55 17.39
C ARG A 128 31.93 -2.76 17.12
N PRO A 129 31.55 -3.59 16.13
CA PRO A 129 30.15 -3.75 15.78
C PRO A 129 29.35 -4.47 16.86
N VAL A 130 28.04 -4.26 16.87
CA VAL A 130 27.07 -5.18 17.48
C VAL A 130 26.71 -6.24 16.44
N VAL A 131 26.75 -7.52 16.79
CA VAL A 131 26.44 -8.63 15.87
C VAL A 131 25.14 -9.30 16.29
N LEU A 132 24.20 -9.42 15.36
CA LEU A 132 22.95 -10.16 15.53
C LEU A 132 22.92 -11.30 14.51
N SER A 133 23.14 -12.52 14.99
CA SER A 133 23.41 -13.68 14.14
C SER A 133 22.42 -14.82 14.39
N PHE A 134 21.84 -15.36 13.32
CA PHE A 134 20.85 -16.43 13.35
C PHE A 134 21.40 -17.71 12.72
N SER A 135 21.26 -18.83 13.43
CA SER A 135 21.79 -20.16 13.11
C SER A 135 23.22 -20.16 12.52
N PRO A 136 24.19 -19.48 13.17
CA PRO A 136 25.51 -19.34 12.58
C PRO A 136 26.37 -20.58 12.66
N GLN A 137 27.17 -20.76 11.64
CA GLN A 137 28.39 -21.53 11.64
C GLN A 137 29.50 -20.66 12.25
N SER A 138 30.33 -21.24 13.11
CA SER A 138 31.47 -20.53 13.72
C SER A 138 32.71 -20.53 12.82
N THR A 139 32.82 -21.53 11.95
CA THR A 139 33.94 -21.76 11.02
C THR A 139 33.46 -22.64 9.88
N LEU A 140 34.07 -22.49 8.71
CA LEU A 140 33.93 -23.39 7.57
C LEU A 140 35.13 -24.34 7.43
N ASP A 141 36.11 -24.24 8.33
CA ASP A 141 37.30 -25.08 8.29
C ASP A 141 36.94 -26.55 8.63
N PRO A 142 37.12 -27.49 7.67
CA PRO A 142 36.78 -28.89 7.88
C PRO A 142 37.67 -29.59 8.91
N GLU A 143 38.86 -29.05 9.24
CA GLU A 143 39.69 -29.60 10.33
C GLU A 143 39.11 -29.29 11.71
N ILE A 144 38.31 -28.21 11.81
CA ILE A 144 37.71 -27.73 13.05
C ILE A 144 36.26 -28.18 13.19
N ALA A 145 35.53 -28.20 12.07
CA ALA A 145 34.12 -28.56 11.97
C ALA A 145 33.92 -29.79 11.06
N ASP A 146 34.72 -30.84 11.27
CA ASP A 146 34.65 -32.14 10.59
C ASP A 146 33.27 -32.84 10.72
N TRP A 147 32.47 -32.37 11.67
CA TRP A 147 31.12 -32.84 11.97
C TRP A 147 29.99 -32.09 11.25
N ASP A 148 30.28 -31.04 10.47
CA ASP A 148 29.29 -30.31 9.68
C ASP A 148 29.55 -30.45 8.18
N GLY A 149 28.61 -31.07 7.47
CA GLY A 149 28.71 -31.32 6.04
C GLY A 149 28.16 -30.20 5.15
N ARG A 150 27.52 -29.16 5.72
CA ARG A 150 26.68 -28.19 4.98
C ARG A 150 27.43 -27.33 3.96
N PHE A 151 28.74 -27.18 4.12
CA PHE A 151 29.59 -26.31 3.31
C PHE A 151 30.67 -27.08 2.51
N GLN A 152 30.60 -28.41 2.46
CA GLN A 152 31.59 -29.22 1.73
C GLN A 152 31.68 -28.86 0.24
N ASP A 153 30.55 -28.54 -0.39
CA ASP A 153 30.48 -28.13 -1.80
C ASP A 153 31.23 -26.81 -2.08
N VAL A 154 31.50 -26.02 -1.02
CA VAL A 154 32.09 -24.68 -1.09
C VAL A 154 33.59 -24.70 -0.79
N LEU A 155 34.08 -25.80 -0.20
CA LEU A 155 35.49 -25.96 0.16
C LEU A 155 36.38 -26.40 -1.02
N ALA A 156 35.82 -26.56 -2.22
CA ALA A 156 36.52 -27.16 -3.36
C ALA A 156 37.46 -26.21 -4.14
N SER A 157 37.45 -24.89 -3.92
CA SER A 157 38.46 -23.99 -4.54
C SER A 157 38.54 -22.61 -3.89
N GLY A 158 39.70 -22.24 -3.36
CA GLY A 158 40.06 -20.83 -3.05
C GLY A 158 39.33 -20.16 -1.88
N THR A 159 38.41 -20.86 -1.21
CA THR A 159 37.64 -20.34 -0.08
C THR A 159 38.52 -19.96 1.11
N VAL A 160 38.34 -18.75 1.64
CA VAL A 160 39.02 -18.30 2.86
C VAL A 160 38.17 -18.70 4.06
N THR A 161 38.58 -19.76 4.74
CA THR A 161 37.94 -20.18 5.98
C THR A 161 38.39 -19.28 7.13
N ARG A 162 37.43 -18.68 7.84
CA ARG A 162 37.69 -17.87 9.05
C ARG A 162 37.03 -18.54 10.24
N ASP A 163 37.77 -18.67 11.34
CA ASP A 163 37.21 -19.12 12.62
C ASP A 163 36.76 -17.91 13.43
N ALA A 164 35.47 -17.60 13.38
CA ALA A 164 34.88 -16.48 14.10
C ALA A 164 35.11 -16.58 15.62
N ALA A 165 35.28 -17.79 16.16
CA ALA A 165 35.56 -18.00 17.59
C ALA A 165 36.86 -17.32 18.05
N THR A 166 37.80 -17.06 17.13
CA THR A 166 39.10 -16.43 17.43
C THR A 166 39.05 -14.89 17.45
N THR A 167 37.94 -14.28 17.04
CA THR A 167 37.83 -12.82 16.86
C THR A 167 36.60 -12.20 17.51
N LEU A 168 35.95 -12.93 18.43
CA LEU A 168 34.73 -12.47 19.11
C LEU A 168 34.95 -11.18 19.91
N ASP A 169 36.15 -10.97 20.44
CA ASP A 169 36.56 -9.78 21.20
C ASP A 169 36.56 -8.48 20.38
N ARG A 170 36.53 -8.58 19.05
CA ARG A 170 36.47 -7.43 18.13
C ARG A 170 35.09 -6.77 18.10
N ALA A 171 34.03 -7.49 18.47
CA ALA A 171 32.67 -6.96 18.53
C ALA A 171 32.36 -6.32 19.89
N GLU A 172 31.52 -5.29 19.91
CA GLU A 172 30.99 -4.72 21.16
C GLU A 172 30.10 -5.75 21.89
N ALA A 173 29.17 -6.36 21.16
CA ALA A 173 28.26 -7.39 21.67
C ALA A 173 27.88 -8.35 20.53
N ILE A 174 27.70 -9.63 20.86
CA ILE A 174 27.32 -10.67 19.89
C ILE A 174 26.08 -11.41 20.41
N TYR A 175 24.99 -11.34 19.68
CA TYR A 175 23.74 -12.03 19.96
C TYR A 175 23.57 -13.20 19.01
N VAL A 176 23.64 -14.42 19.54
CA VAL A 176 23.57 -15.66 18.77
C VAL A 176 22.24 -16.35 19.03
N PHE A 177 21.42 -16.48 18.00
CA PHE A 177 20.18 -17.24 18.02
C PHE A 177 20.36 -18.55 17.26
N TYR A 178 19.99 -19.68 17.87
CA TYR A 178 20.21 -21.00 17.28
C TYR A 178 19.18 -22.00 17.78
N ASP A 179 18.94 -23.09 17.06
CA ASP A 179 18.11 -24.19 17.58
C ASP A 179 18.98 -25.29 18.20
N GLY A 180 18.80 -25.55 19.49
CA GLY A 180 19.56 -26.61 20.18
C GLY A 180 19.12 -28.05 19.87
N PHE A 181 18.08 -28.26 19.07
CA PHE A 181 17.73 -29.59 18.54
C PHE A 181 18.57 -29.99 17.34
N LEU A 182 19.13 -29.02 16.61
CA LEU A 182 20.11 -29.27 15.56
C LEU A 182 21.49 -29.42 16.20
N SER A 183 22.13 -30.56 15.98
CA SER A 183 23.35 -30.91 16.69
C SER A 183 24.53 -30.05 16.25
N GLU A 184 24.54 -29.70 14.98
CA GLU A 184 25.51 -28.89 14.27
C GLU A 184 25.46 -27.45 14.76
N ASP A 185 24.26 -26.85 14.80
CA ASP A 185 24.03 -25.51 15.35
C ASP A 185 24.43 -25.42 16.83
N LEU A 186 24.09 -26.44 17.63
CA LEU A 186 24.49 -26.50 19.04
C LEU A 186 26.02 -26.56 19.20
N ARG A 187 26.73 -27.31 18.34
CA ARG A 187 28.19 -27.41 18.38
C ARG A 187 28.84 -26.08 17.96
N HIS A 188 28.34 -25.42 16.91
CA HIS A 188 28.83 -24.09 16.54
C HIS A 188 28.57 -23.05 17.65
N ALA A 189 27.35 -22.99 18.20
CA ALA A 189 27.04 -22.10 19.31
C ALA A 189 27.95 -22.34 20.51
N LYS A 190 28.26 -23.59 20.86
CA LYS A 190 29.18 -23.91 21.97
C LYS A 190 30.59 -23.37 21.77
N ARG A 191 31.08 -23.25 20.53
CA ARG A 191 32.39 -22.67 20.23
C ARG A 191 32.44 -21.16 20.46
N LEU A 192 31.30 -20.47 20.36
CA LEU A 192 31.20 -19.02 20.49
C LEU A 192 31.10 -18.60 21.96
N GLN A 193 32.22 -18.52 22.67
CA GLN A 193 32.25 -18.14 24.09
C GLN A 193 33.03 -16.84 24.30
N GLY A 194 32.48 -15.94 25.11
CA GLY A 194 33.12 -14.67 25.45
C GLY A 194 32.24 -13.81 26.35
N PRO A 195 32.80 -12.83 27.08
CA PRO A 195 32.03 -11.96 27.97
C PRO A 195 31.02 -11.07 27.24
N ASN A 196 31.24 -10.81 25.95
CA ASN A 196 30.37 -10.05 25.05
C ASN A 196 29.41 -10.93 24.23
N VAL A 197 29.39 -12.25 24.46
CA VAL A 197 28.58 -13.20 23.69
C VAL A 197 27.33 -13.60 24.47
N HIS A 198 26.17 -13.40 23.86
CA HIS A 198 24.86 -13.64 24.42
C HIS A 198 24.09 -14.64 23.54
N GLN A 199 23.95 -15.85 24.05
CA GLN A 199 23.30 -16.94 23.29
C GLN A 199 21.84 -17.16 23.70
N PHE A 200 20.99 -17.36 22.69
CA PHE A 200 19.55 -17.60 22.79
C PHE A 200 19.14 -18.87 22.02
N ALA A 201 18.87 -19.93 22.77
CA ALA A 201 18.35 -21.18 22.21
C ALA A 201 16.86 -21.07 21.83
N ALA A 202 16.57 -21.19 20.54
CA ALA A 202 15.26 -21.04 19.92
C ALA A 202 14.60 -22.38 19.53
N PHE A 203 14.63 -23.34 20.46
CA PHE A 203 14.17 -24.71 20.26
C PHE A 203 12.82 -24.86 19.53
N GLY A 204 12.81 -25.72 18.51
CA GLY A 204 11.70 -26.08 17.65
C GLY A 204 11.51 -25.18 16.41
N LEU A 205 12.42 -24.24 16.15
CA LEU A 205 12.48 -23.48 14.89
C LEU A 205 13.41 -24.10 13.85
N MET A 206 14.33 -24.98 14.24
CA MET A 206 15.32 -25.65 13.38
C MET A 206 16.09 -24.62 12.55
N ASP A 207 16.22 -24.82 11.23
CA ASP A 207 16.91 -23.86 10.35
C ASP A 207 16.16 -22.52 10.23
N ASP A 208 14.87 -22.47 10.55
CA ASP A 208 14.00 -21.31 10.32
C ASP A 208 14.06 -20.25 11.45
N VAL A 209 15.18 -20.11 12.19
CA VAL A 209 15.21 -19.24 13.38
C VAL A 209 14.91 -17.78 13.03
N ALA A 210 15.58 -17.20 12.02
CA ALA A 210 15.37 -15.82 11.59
C ALA A 210 13.93 -15.60 11.06
N VAL A 211 13.43 -16.52 10.23
CA VAL A 211 12.05 -16.50 9.71
C VAL A 211 11.04 -16.59 10.85
N GLY A 212 11.32 -17.42 11.84
CA GLY A 212 10.53 -17.52 13.06
C GLY A 212 10.46 -16.19 13.81
N MET A 213 11.58 -15.50 14.01
CA MET A 213 11.60 -14.18 14.66
C MET A 213 10.82 -13.13 13.86
N ARG A 214 10.96 -13.13 12.53
CA ARG A 214 10.21 -12.23 11.64
C ARG A 214 8.70 -12.49 11.74
N ARG A 215 8.26 -13.75 11.66
CA ARG A 215 6.84 -14.13 11.76
C ARG A 215 6.24 -13.93 13.15
N LEU A 216 7.08 -13.86 14.19
CA LEU A 216 6.66 -13.45 15.54
C LEU A 216 6.53 -11.92 15.68
N GLY A 217 6.91 -11.14 14.66
CA GLY A 217 6.96 -9.68 14.74
C GLY A 217 8.05 -9.17 15.69
N MET A 218 9.06 -9.99 16.00
CA MET A 218 10.11 -9.65 16.97
C MET A 218 11.39 -9.14 16.31
N LEU A 219 11.65 -9.46 15.04
CA LEU A 219 12.92 -9.19 14.39
C LEU A 219 13.32 -7.70 14.46
N ASP A 220 12.43 -6.80 14.05
CA ASP A 220 12.66 -5.35 14.07
C ASP A 220 13.00 -4.86 15.48
N SER A 221 12.23 -5.30 16.48
CA SER A 221 12.47 -4.94 17.88
C SER A 221 13.81 -5.45 18.40
N LEU A 222 14.25 -6.64 17.97
CA LEU A 222 15.56 -7.18 18.33
C LEU A 222 16.68 -6.34 17.71
N ILE A 223 16.53 -5.96 16.44
CA ILE A 223 17.52 -5.11 15.75
C ILE A 223 17.58 -3.74 16.42
N GLU A 224 16.43 -3.09 16.66
CA GLU A 224 16.35 -1.78 17.30
C GLU A 224 16.95 -1.80 18.71
N THR A 225 16.59 -2.78 19.53
CA THR A 225 17.10 -2.87 20.91
C THR A 225 18.59 -3.24 20.95
N ALA A 226 19.06 -4.10 20.04
CA ALA A 226 20.49 -4.39 19.91
C ALA A 226 21.29 -3.15 19.46
N MET A 227 20.75 -2.36 18.52
CA MET A 227 21.34 -1.10 18.06
C MET A 227 21.38 -0.03 19.18
N GLU A 228 20.46 -0.07 20.16
CA GLU A 228 20.43 0.87 21.29
C GLU A 228 21.35 0.47 22.46
N GLY A 229 21.75 -0.81 22.56
CA GLY A 229 22.82 -1.21 23.47
C GLY A 229 22.53 -2.38 24.40
N GLY A 230 21.54 -3.21 24.10
CA GLY A 230 21.46 -4.51 24.76
C GLY A 230 20.16 -5.26 24.57
N LEU A 231 20.24 -6.59 24.38
CA LEU A 231 19.07 -7.46 24.45
C LEU A 231 18.88 -8.02 25.87
N ASP A 232 17.70 -7.81 26.45
CA ASP A 232 17.34 -8.45 27.71
C ASP A 232 16.93 -9.92 27.48
N ARG A 233 17.59 -10.83 28.20
CA ARG A 233 17.38 -12.27 28.04
C ARG A 233 15.96 -12.70 28.41
N ILE A 234 15.37 -12.10 29.43
CA ILE A 234 14.03 -12.48 29.90
C ILE A 234 13.00 -12.06 28.87
N GLU A 235 13.09 -10.84 28.34
CA GLU A 235 12.18 -10.32 27.31
C GLU A 235 12.28 -11.12 26.00
N VAL A 236 13.51 -11.43 25.55
CA VAL A 236 13.73 -12.26 24.36
C VAL A 236 13.02 -13.62 24.53
N TYR A 237 13.24 -14.32 25.64
CA TYR A 237 12.59 -15.62 25.87
C TYR A 237 11.09 -15.52 26.10
N ARG A 238 10.60 -14.40 26.63
CA ARG A 238 9.17 -14.15 26.80
C ARG A 238 8.49 -14.08 25.44
N GLY A 239 9.01 -13.26 24.53
CA GLY A 239 8.50 -13.17 23.15
C GLY A 239 8.64 -14.50 22.42
N LEU A 240 9.80 -15.15 22.52
CA LEU A 240 10.09 -16.41 21.82
C LEU A 240 9.15 -17.57 22.22
N ARG A 241 8.50 -17.53 23.39
CA ARG A 241 7.48 -18.53 23.77
C ARG A 241 6.27 -18.53 22.83
N ALA A 242 5.99 -17.44 22.12
CA ALA A 242 4.92 -17.36 21.13
C ALA A 242 5.18 -18.19 19.86
N ARG A 243 6.42 -18.69 19.64
CA ARG A 243 6.74 -19.60 18.52
C ARG A 243 5.81 -20.80 18.42
N LYS A 244 5.25 -21.24 19.55
CA LYS A 244 4.26 -22.33 19.64
C LYS A 244 2.95 -22.07 18.89
N ASP A 245 2.75 -20.85 18.38
CA ASP A 245 1.60 -20.41 17.62
C ASP A 245 1.88 -20.39 16.11
N LEU A 246 3.16 -20.45 15.72
CA LEU A 246 3.57 -20.50 14.33
C LEU A 246 3.37 -21.90 13.72
N TYR A 247 2.90 -21.93 12.48
CA TYR A 247 2.82 -23.17 11.72
C TYR A 247 4.19 -23.81 11.48
N ILE A 248 5.23 -23.00 11.27
CA ILE A 248 6.60 -23.47 11.04
C ILE A 248 7.14 -24.26 12.23
N TYR A 249 6.90 -23.78 13.44
CA TYR A 249 7.23 -24.49 14.68
C TYR A 249 6.48 -25.82 14.79
N ARG A 250 5.19 -25.84 14.44
CA ARG A 250 4.41 -27.09 14.41
C ARG A 250 5.02 -28.09 13.44
N ARG A 251 5.28 -27.68 12.19
CA ARG A 251 5.88 -28.53 11.14
C ARG A 251 7.21 -29.12 11.65
N ASN A 252 8.09 -28.28 12.16
CA ASN A 252 9.44 -28.68 12.56
C ASN A 252 9.41 -29.62 13.78
N MET A 253 8.51 -29.38 14.74
CA MET A 253 8.32 -30.28 15.88
C MET A 253 7.63 -31.60 15.52
N GLU A 254 6.73 -31.62 14.52
CA GLU A 254 6.15 -32.86 14.00
C GLU A 254 7.24 -33.76 13.41
N THR A 255 8.12 -33.21 12.56
CA THR A 255 9.27 -33.92 12.00
C THR A 255 10.18 -34.42 13.12
N HIS A 256 10.63 -33.53 14.02
CA HIS A 256 11.55 -33.89 15.12
C HIS A 256 11.00 -35.00 16.03
N LEU A 257 9.71 -34.95 16.39
CA LEU A 257 9.10 -36.00 17.21
C LEU A 257 8.89 -37.30 16.44
N GLY A 258 8.61 -37.20 15.14
CA GLY A 258 8.49 -38.33 14.21
C GLY A 258 9.80 -39.10 14.09
N ASP A 259 10.89 -38.40 13.79
CA ASP A 259 12.23 -38.99 13.63
C ASP A 259 12.72 -39.68 14.91
N ARG A 260 12.27 -39.20 16.07
CA ARG A 260 12.57 -39.81 17.38
C ARG A 260 11.62 -40.93 17.79
N GLY A 261 10.70 -41.33 16.91
CA GLY A 261 9.71 -42.39 17.15
C GLY A 261 8.69 -42.06 18.26
N LYS A 262 8.52 -40.78 18.62
CA LYS A 262 7.66 -40.34 19.73
C LYS A 262 6.21 -40.13 19.29
N LEU A 263 5.61 -41.13 18.63
CA LEU A 263 4.29 -41.02 17.97
C LEU A 263 3.16 -40.61 18.91
N THR A 264 3.17 -41.07 20.17
CA THR A 264 2.17 -40.68 21.18
C THR A 264 2.27 -39.19 21.53
N LEU A 265 3.49 -38.68 21.72
CA LEU A 265 3.74 -37.26 22.01
C LEU A 265 3.44 -36.39 20.80
N LEU A 266 3.77 -36.85 19.59
CA LEU A 266 3.44 -36.16 18.34
C LEU A 266 1.92 -35.95 18.24
N LYS A 267 1.12 -37.01 18.40
CA LYS A 267 -0.35 -36.90 18.37
C LYS A 267 -0.86 -35.89 19.41
N ALA A 268 -0.35 -35.95 20.64
CA ALA A 268 -0.73 -35.02 21.71
C ALA A 268 -0.32 -33.57 21.39
N PHE A 269 0.87 -33.36 20.81
CA PHE A 269 1.38 -32.06 20.37
C PHE A 269 0.49 -31.43 19.31
N VAL A 270 0.17 -32.17 18.24
CA VAL A 270 -0.70 -31.68 17.16
C VAL A 270 -2.09 -31.31 17.66
N GLN A 271 -2.66 -32.12 18.55
CA GLN A 271 -3.95 -31.82 19.16
C GLN A 271 -3.88 -30.57 20.05
N SER A 272 -2.82 -30.42 20.83
CA SER A 272 -2.59 -29.23 21.66
C SER A 272 -2.42 -27.97 20.83
N PHE A 273 -1.70 -28.04 19.70
CA PHE A 273 -1.56 -26.94 18.75
C PHE A 273 -2.90 -26.55 18.13
N LYS A 274 -3.70 -27.53 17.66
CA LYS A 274 -5.04 -27.29 17.11
C LYS A 274 -5.96 -26.62 18.14
N ARG A 275 -5.97 -27.10 19.38
CA ARG A 275 -6.72 -26.49 20.49
C ARG A 275 -6.26 -25.06 20.75
N ARG A 276 -4.95 -24.81 20.77
CA ARG A 276 -4.39 -23.47 20.94
C ARG A 276 -4.80 -22.53 19.81
N LYS A 277 -4.70 -22.94 18.54
CA LYS A 277 -5.08 -22.11 17.40
C LYS A 277 -6.58 -21.77 17.40
N ARG A 278 -7.43 -22.72 17.77
CA ARG A 278 -8.87 -22.45 17.98
C ARG A 278 -9.09 -21.44 19.10
N ARG A 279 -8.38 -21.60 20.22
CA ARG A 279 -8.45 -20.67 21.35
C ARG A 279 -7.97 -19.27 20.97
N LEU A 280 -6.82 -19.13 20.31
CA LEU A 280 -6.31 -17.85 19.84
C LEU A 280 -7.24 -17.18 18.83
N ARG A 281 -7.82 -17.92 17.88
CA ARG A 281 -8.85 -17.38 16.98
C ARG A 281 -10.10 -16.93 17.73
N ALA A 282 -10.50 -17.65 18.77
CA ALA A 282 -11.61 -17.24 19.62
C ALA A 282 -11.25 -16.02 20.47
N GLU A 283 -10.03 -15.94 21.01
CA GLU A 283 -9.50 -14.77 21.75
C GLU A 283 -9.33 -13.56 20.83
N GLU A 284 -8.92 -13.75 19.58
CA GLU A 284 -8.78 -12.70 18.55
C GLU A 284 -10.15 -12.24 18.09
N ALA A 285 -11.07 -13.16 17.75
CA ALA A 285 -12.46 -12.81 17.45
C ALA A 285 -13.16 -12.17 18.65
N GLN A 286 -12.83 -12.58 19.88
CA GLN A 286 -13.33 -11.97 21.11
C GLN A 286 -12.66 -10.61 21.34
N ARG A 287 -11.38 -10.42 21.05
CA ARG A 287 -10.71 -9.10 21.13
C ARG A 287 -11.20 -8.18 20.03
N GLU A 288 -11.51 -8.68 18.86
CA GLU A 288 -12.15 -7.94 17.78
C GLU A 288 -13.58 -7.62 18.17
N ALA A 289 -14.33 -8.56 18.75
CA ALA A 289 -15.67 -8.32 19.28
C ALA A 289 -15.66 -7.40 20.50
N GLU A 290 -14.65 -7.44 21.37
CA GLU A 290 -14.45 -6.57 22.53
C GLU A 290 -13.86 -5.23 22.12
N ALA A 291 -13.05 -5.16 21.06
CA ALA A 291 -12.57 -3.90 20.47
C ALA A 291 -13.70 -3.24 19.68
N LYS A 292 -14.55 -4.03 19.03
CA LYS A 292 -15.79 -3.61 18.40
C LYS A 292 -16.80 -3.20 19.46
N GLU A 293 -16.98 -3.97 20.53
CA GLU A 293 -17.83 -3.64 21.67
C GLU A 293 -17.26 -2.48 22.49
N ARG A 294 -15.93 -2.32 22.62
CA ARG A 294 -15.29 -1.14 23.21
C ARG A 294 -15.33 0.04 22.26
N ALA A 295 -15.36 -0.14 20.95
CA ALA A 295 -15.62 0.94 20.01
C ALA A 295 -17.11 1.34 20.08
N GLU A 296 -18.02 0.38 20.23
CA GLU A 296 -19.46 0.56 20.41
C GLU A 296 -19.79 1.13 21.81
N ASN A 297 -19.06 0.74 22.86
CA ASN A 297 -19.19 1.22 24.25
C ASN A 297 -18.27 2.42 24.56
N ALA A 298 -17.27 2.75 23.73
CA ALA A 298 -16.62 4.06 23.77
C ALA A 298 -17.59 5.17 23.34
N GLY A 299 -18.75 4.80 22.77
CA GLY A 299 -19.94 5.63 22.62
C GLY A 299 -20.84 5.69 23.85
N LYS A 300 -20.53 4.99 24.97
CA LYS A 300 -21.23 5.14 26.26
C LYS A 300 -20.34 5.91 27.24
N PRO A 301 -20.87 6.95 27.92
CA PRO A 301 -20.07 7.75 28.84
C PRO A 301 -19.53 6.88 29.98
N LEU A 302 -18.21 6.90 30.18
CA LEU A 302 -17.57 6.37 31.39
C LEU A 302 -18.26 6.99 32.63
N PRO A 303 -18.48 6.23 33.72
CA PRO A 303 -18.88 6.85 34.98
C PRO A 303 -17.83 7.93 35.32
N PRO A 304 -18.26 9.12 35.74
CA PRO A 304 -17.34 10.22 35.97
C PRO A 304 -16.27 9.77 36.97
N PRO A 305 -14.97 9.93 36.67
CA PRO A 305 -13.94 9.66 37.66
C PRO A 305 -14.21 10.53 38.89
N ASP A 306 -13.98 9.96 40.07
CA ASP A 306 -14.18 10.64 41.37
C ASP A 306 -13.49 12.01 41.32
N TRP A 307 -14.31 13.07 41.26
CA TRP A 307 -13.94 14.42 40.84
C TRP A 307 -13.27 15.24 41.96
N ARG A 308 -12.71 14.52 42.93
CA ARG A 308 -12.06 15.09 44.10
C ARG A 308 -10.54 15.08 43.91
N ASP A 309 -10.06 15.85 42.95
CA ASP A 309 -8.75 16.49 43.13
C ASP A 309 -8.66 17.82 42.39
N ARG A 310 -8.24 18.86 43.13
CA ARG A 310 -8.22 20.25 42.68
C ARG A 310 -6.87 20.56 42.05
N GLY A 311 -6.85 20.72 40.73
CA GLY A 311 -5.72 21.26 39.97
C GLY A 311 -6.16 21.88 38.65
N ARG A 312 -5.39 22.85 38.14
CA ARG A 312 -5.55 23.37 36.76
C ARG A 312 -5.43 22.19 35.79
N ARG A 313 -6.44 22.01 34.93
CA ARG A 313 -6.44 21.00 33.87
C ARG A 313 -5.72 21.56 32.64
N TRP A 314 -5.07 20.68 31.88
CA TRP A 314 -4.34 21.01 30.66
C TRP A 314 -4.81 20.12 29.50
N PRO A 315 -4.82 20.62 28.25
CA PRO A 315 -5.15 19.80 27.09
C PRO A 315 -4.14 18.66 26.88
N ARG A 316 -4.58 17.56 26.28
CA ARG A 316 -3.77 16.38 25.98
C ARG A 316 -3.00 16.57 24.68
N THR A 317 -1.98 17.40 24.73
CA THR A 317 -1.12 17.71 23.59
C THR A 317 0.34 17.44 23.89
N MET A 318 1.09 17.02 22.88
CA MET A 318 2.55 16.89 22.93
C MET A 318 3.27 18.15 22.44
N GLY A 319 2.52 19.14 21.92
CA GLY A 319 3.05 20.40 21.43
C GLY A 319 3.02 21.51 22.49
N ASN A 320 3.50 22.68 22.10
CA ASN A 320 3.34 23.90 22.87
C ASN A 320 1.88 24.35 22.86
N VAL A 321 1.46 25.03 23.93
CA VAL A 321 0.08 25.52 24.10
C VAL A 321 0.08 27.02 24.27
N TRP A 322 -0.62 27.71 23.39
CA TRP A 322 -0.84 29.15 23.47
C TRP A 322 -2.34 29.47 23.52
N SER A 323 -2.67 30.61 24.11
CA SER A 323 -4.05 31.13 24.13
C SER A 323 -5.10 30.16 24.68
N LEU A 324 -4.71 29.28 25.62
CA LEU A 324 -5.59 28.29 26.23
C LEU A 324 -6.80 28.97 26.89
N ARG A 325 -7.99 28.58 26.45
CA ARG A 325 -9.26 28.88 27.11
C ARG A 325 -9.90 27.57 27.53
N GLN A 326 -10.51 27.58 28.71
CA GLN A 326 -11.26 26.45 29.24
C GLN A 326 -12.67 26.94 29.59
N ASP A 327 -13.68 26.27 29.05
CA ASP A 327 -15.09 26.45 29.41
C ASP A 327 -15.68 25.09 29.78
N GLY A 328 -15.90 24.86 31.08
CA GLY A 328 -16.22 23.53 31.61
C GLY A 328 -15.15 22.48 31.25
N ASP A 329 -15.57 21.48 30.46
CA ASP A 329 -14.72 20.38 29.95
C ASP A 329 -14.21 20.62 28.51
N ARG A 330 -14.50 21.78 27.90
CA ARG A 330 -14.00 22.19 26.60
C ARG A 330 -12.70 22.97 26.74
N PHE A 331 -11.65 22.56 26.03
CA PHE A 331 -10.43 23.33 25.86
C PHE A 331 -10.34 23.86 24.43
N THR A 332 -10.03 25.13 24.25
CA THR A 332 -9.65 25.70 22.95
C THR A 332 -8.29 26.34 23.06
N TYR A 333 -7.37 26.03 22.16
CA TYR A 333 -5.98 26.46 22.25
C TYR A 333 -5.29 26.45 20.89
N LEU A 334 -4.20 27.23 20.77
CA LEU A 334 -3.28 27.11 19.65
C LEU A 334 -2.17 26.13 20.02
N SER A 335 -1.76 25.29 19.08
CA SER A 335 -0.62 24.38 19.27
C SER A 335 0.11 24.09 17.97
N ASP A 336 1.39 23.75 18.07
CA ASP A 336 2.29 23.34 16.99
C ASP A 336 2.37 21.80 16.85
N GLN A 337 1.48 21.06 17.52
CA GLN A 337 1.48 19.59 17.53
C GLN A 337 1.24 18.93 16.17
N TYR A 338 0.81 19.69 15.15
CA TYR A 338 0.68 19.21 13.78
C TYR A 338 1.87 19.64 12.93
N GLU A 339 2.91 18.80 12.94
CA GLU A 339 4.12 18.99 12.11
C GLU A 339 4.75 20.39 12.29
N GLY A 340 4.67 20.97 13.49
CA GLY A 340 5.18 22.31 13.79
C GLY A 340 4.30 23.46 13.30
N ARG A 341 3.17 23.18 12.62
CA ARG A 341 2.22 24.21 12.18
C ARG A 341 1.36 24.65 13.37
N VAL A 342 1.40 25.94 13.69
CA VAL A 342 0.55 26.51 14.74
C VAL A 342 -0.88 26.68 14.21
N ILE A 343 -1.80 25.83 14.68
CA ILE A 343 -3.23 25.91 14.36
C ILE A 343 -4.08 25.85 15.64
N GLY A 344 -5.36 26.21 15.50
CA GLY A 344 -6.34 26.08 16.57
C GLY A 344 -6.77 24.64 16.76
N TYR A 345 -6.98 24.27 18.02
CA TYR A 345 -7.49 22.99 18.46
C TYR A 345 -8.62 23.18 19.44
N GLU A 346 -9.53 22.22 19.39
CA GLU A 346 -10.57 22.06 20.38
C GLU A 346 -10.53 20.64 20.94
N GLU A 347 -10.57 20.52 22.26
CA GLU A 347 -10.63 19.24 22.96
C GLU A 347 -11.90 19.18 23.80
N ARG A 348 -12.72 18.13 23.58
CA ARG A 348 -13.91 17.81 24.38
C ARG A 348 -13.91 16.32 24.68
N ASN A 349 -14.22 15.93 25.91
CA ASN A 349 -14.39 14.52 26.31
C ASN A 349 -13.21 13.60 25.94
N GLY A 350 -11.98 14.12 25.90
CA GLY A 350 -10.78 13.36 25.54
C GLY A 350 -10.58 13.10 24.05
N VAL A 351 -11.39 13.71 23.18
CA VAL A 351 -11.18 13.77 21.73
C VAL A 351 -10.67 15.17 21.38
N THR A 352 -9.69 15.24 20.49
CA THR A 352 -9.09 16.50 20.02
C THR A 352 -9.27 16.63 18.52
N LEU A 353 -9.83 17.75 18.08
CA LEU A 353 -9.99 18.12 16.68
C LEU A 353 -9.30 19.45 16.42
N ALA A 354 -8.97 19.72 15.16
CA ALA A 354 -8.64 21.07 14.76
C ALA A 354 -9.85 22.00 14.97
N GLU A 355 -9.60 23.26 15.27
CA GLU A 355 -10.63 24.30 15.29
C GLU A 355 -11.03 24.63 13.84
N THR A 356 -12.20 24.16 13.44
CA THR A 356 -12.71 24.24 12.06
C THR A 356 -14.09 24.91 12.02
N PRO A 357 -14.57 25.36 10.84
CA PRO A 357 -15.94 25.85 10.67
C PRO A 357 -17.02 24.91 11.23
N PRO A 358 -18.23 25.42 11.56
CA PRO A 358 -19.29 24.63 12.18
C PRO A 358 -19.86 23.55 11.25
N VAL A 359 -19.67 23.64 9.94
CA VAL A 359 -20.09 22.59 9.01
C VAL A 359 -18.94 21.60 8.83
N ALA A 360 -19.19 20.33 9.18
CA ALA A 360 -18.32 19.21 8.85
C ALA A 360 -18.82 18.55 7.56
N LEU A 361 -17.90 18.22 6.66
CA LEU A 361 -18.22 17.59 5.38
C LEU A 361 -18.00 16.08 5.47
N ALA A 362 -18.84 15.27 4.82
CA ALA A 362 -18.66 13.83 4.71
C ALA A 362 -18.31 13.42 3.27
N VAL A 363 -17.34 12.51 3.14
CA VAL A 363 -17.00 11.83 1.89
C VAL A 363 -17.22 10.35 2.09
N LEU A 364 -18.15 9.79 1.31
CA LEU A 364 -18.50 8.37 1.36
C LEU A 364 -17.91 7.67 0.12
N ASP A 365 -17.37 6.46 0.32
CA ASP A 365 -16.84 5.63 -0.77
C ASP A 365 -17.38 4.20 -0.66
N VAL A 366 -18.06 3.72 -1.69
CA VAL A 366 -18.86 2.49 -1.64
C VAL A 366 -18.52 1.54 -2.79
N GLY A 367 -18.24 0.29 -2.45
CA GLY A 367 -18.12 -0.81 -3.41
C GLY A 367 -16.70 -1.31 -3.62
N HIS A 368 -16.31 -1.53 -4.87
CA HIS A 368 -15.06 -2.21 -5.23
C HIS A 368 -13.83 -1.28 -5.14
N GLY A 369 -12.67 -1.83 -4.76
CA GLY A 369 -11.41 -1.08 -4.67
C GLY A 369 -11.31 -0.06 -3.52
N VAL A 370 -12.36 0.07 -2.71
CA VAL A 370 -12.42 1.02 -1.59
C VAL A 370 -11.38 0.70 -0.51
N SER A 371 -11.15 -0.57 -0.20
CA SER A 371 -10.25 -1.01 0.90
C SER A 371 -8.75 -0.94 0.58
N LEU A 372 -8.37 -0.68 -0.69
CA LEU A 372 -6.97 -0.53 -1.09
C LEU A 372 -6.31 0.59 -0.27
N GLN A 373 -5.08 0.39 0.23
CA GLN A 373 -4.40 1.42 1.03
C GLN A 373 -3.62 2.36 0.12
N ARG A 374 -3.72 3.67 0.36
CA ARG A 374 -3.07 4.72 -0.43
C ARG A 374 -1.86 5.32 0.32
N PRO A 375 -0.70 5.50 -0.34
CA PRO A 375 0.45 6.20 0.26
C PRO A 375 0.22 7.72 0.30
N LEU A 376 -0.61 8.19 1.23
CA LEU A 376 -1.01 9.60 1.33
C LEU A 376 0.20 10.51 1.63
N PRO A 377 0.31 11.69 0.96
CA PRO A 377 1.42 12.62 1.21
C PRO A 377 1.31 13.34 2.56
N GLU A 378 0.08 13.47 3.09
CA GLU A 378 -0.21 14.11 4.37
C GLU A 378 -1.44 13.43 4.99
N SER A 379 -1.46 13.29 6.32
CA SER A 379 -2.49 12.49 7.01
C SER A 379 -3.76 13.26 7.37
N PHE A 380 -3.66 14.60 7.53
CA PHE A 380 -4.70 15.48 8.04
C PHE A 380 -5.42 14.93 9.29
N GLY A 381 -4.70 14.24 10.19
CA GLY A 381 -5.30 13.46 11.28
C GLY A 381 -6.13 14.24 12.32
N TRP A 382 -6.13 15.57 12.28
CA TRP A 382 -6.98 16.42 13.14
C TRP A 382 -8.21 16.99 12.42
N HIS A 383 -8.25 16.85 11.09
CA HIS A 383 -9.33 17.35 10.24
C HIS A 383 -10.09 16.21 9.58
N VAL A 384 -9.40 15.17 9.10
CA VAL A 384 -9.98 13.99 8.45
C VAL A 384 -10.12 12.87 9.48
N VAL A 385 -11.36 12.53 9.82
CA VAL A 385 -11.72 11.62 10.91
C VAL A 385 -12.82 10.64 10.49
N ASN A 386 -13.06 9.59 11.28
CA ASN A 386 -14.19 8.68 11.10
C ASN A 386 -15.45 9.14 11.85
N GLU A 387 -16.49 8.30 11.87
CA GLU A 387 -17.74 8.53 12.60
C GLU A 387 -17.58 8.73 14.11
N ALA A 388 -16.47 8.26 14.68
CA ALA A 388 -16.13 8.43 16.10
C ALA A 388 -15.18 9.63 16.33
N LEU A 389 -15.01 10.49 15.33
CA LEU A 389 -14.15 11.68 15.37
C LEU A 389 -12.66 11.37 15.63
N SER A 390 -12.22 10.16 15.28
CA SER A 390 -10.81 9.75 15.34
C SER A 390 -10.13 9.89 13.99
N GLY A 391 -8.96 10.54 13.93
CA GLY A 391 -8.13 10.59 12.73
C GLY A 391 -7.16 9.43 12.54
N ARG A 392 -7.17 8.46 13.47
CA ARG A 392 -6.37 7.22 13.39
C ARG A 392 -7.12 6.15 12.60
N ILE A 393 -7.34 6.41 11.32
CA ILE A 393 -8.16 5.58 10.43
C ILE A 393 -7.31 5.00 9.28
N ALA A 394 -7.81 4.00 8.56
CA ALA A 394 -7.07 3.44 7.42
C ALA A 394 -6.89 4.48 6.29
N SER A 395 -5.86 4.33 5.48
CA SER A 395 -5.63 5.14 4.27
C SER A 395 -6.44 4.61 3.07
N ASP A 396 -7.73 4.34 3.30
CA ASP A 396 -8.65 3.81 2.30
C ASP A 396 -9.13 4.90 1.31
N GLY A 397 -9.99 4.52 0.37
CA GLY A 397 -10.47 5.41 -0.68
C GLY A 397 -11.28 6.62 -0.18
N ALA A 398 -12.02 6.49 0.93
CA ALA A 398 -12.75 7.63 1.50
C ALA A 398 -11.76 8.62 2.12
N ARG A 399 -10.76 8.13 2.87
CA ARG A 399 -9.71 8.98 3.45
C ARG A 399 -8.89 9.67 2.36
N ALA A 400 -8.49 8.94 1.31
CA ALA A 400 -7.72 9.50 0.20
C ALA A 400 -8.44 10.67 -0.48
N LYS A 401 -9.73 10.51 -0.76
CA LYS A 401 -10.58 11.58 -1.33
C LYS A 401 -10.74 12.76 -0.37
N ALA A 402 -10.87 12.51 0.93
CA ALA A 402 -10.94 13.57 1.93
C ALA A 402 -9.62 14.37 2.03
N VAL A 403 -8.47 13.69 1.99
CA VAL A 403 -7.14 14.33 1.94
C VAL A 403 -6.98 15.14 0.66
N ALA A 404 -7.37 14.61 -0.51
CA ALA A 404 -7.36 15.36 -1.75
C ALA A 404 -8.18 16.65 -1.65
N SER A 405 -9.36 16.62 -1.01
CA SER A 405 -10.14 17.83 -0.74
C SER A 405 -9.41 18.82 0.17
N GLN A 406 -8.73 18.37 1.23
CA GLN A 406 -7.95 19.28 2.10
C GLN A 406 -6.79 19.94 1.35
N LEU A 407 -6.11 19.19 0.48
CA LEU A 407 -5.03 19.72 -0.37
C LEU A 407 -5.56 20.77 -1.36
N LEU A 408 -6.70 20.51 -2.00
CA LEU A 408 -7.37 21.44 -2.91
C LEU A 408 -7.76 22.75 -2.20
N LEU A 409 -8.38 22.64 -1.01
CA LEU A 409 -8.74 23.80 -0.18
C LEU A 409 -7.50 24.57 0.27
N GLY A 410 -6.44 23.86 0.67
CA GLY A 410 -5.16 24.47 1.05
C GLY A 410 -4.53 25.27 -0.09
N GLN A 411 -4.58 24.77 -1.33
CA GLN A 411 -4.11 25.51 -2.51
C GLN A 411 -4.90 26.81 -2.73
N GLN A 412 -6.21 26.80 -2.44
CA GLN A 412 -7.09 27.97 -2.51
C GLN A 412 -6.99 28.88 -1.28
N ARG A 413 -6.17 28.51 -0.27
CA ARG A 413 -6.06 29.18 1.04
C ARG A 413 -7.39 29.25 1.79
N HIS A 414 -8.26 28.28 1.58
CA HIS A 414 -9.47 28.10 2.37
C HIS A 414 -9.16 27.39 3.69
N ALA A 415 -10.00 27.63 4.70
CA ALA A 415 -9.91 26.92 5.96
C ALA A 415 -10.25 25.44 5.74
N TRP A 416 -9.50 24.55 6.40
CA TRP A 416 -9.77 23.12 6.37
C TRP A 416 -11.00 22.81 7.25
N PRO A 417 -12.09 22.26 6.68
CA PRO A 417 -13.22 21.79 7.47
C PRO A 417 -12.87 20.47 8.17
N THR A 418 -13.67 20.10 9.17
CA THR A 418 -13.70 18.70 9.62
C THR A 418 -14.31 17.85 8.51
N MET A 419 -13.62 16.78 8.13
CA MET A 419 -14.01 15.85 7.08
C MET A 419 -14.27 14.47 7.70
N ILE A 420 -15.48 13.96 7.58
CA ILE A 420 -15.83 12.58 7.93
C ILE A 420 -15.57 11.68 6.71
N ALA A 421 -14.64 10.75 6.82
CA ALA A 421 -14.33 9.77 5.78
C ALA A 421 -14.92 8.40 6.13
N LEU A 422 -15.92 7.94 5.35
CA LEU A 422 -16.56 6.64 5.56
C LEU A 422 -16.44 5.76 4.31
N ALA A 423 -15.75 4.64 4.46
CA ALA A 423 -15.64 3.58 3.46
C ALA A 423 -16.63 2.45 3.75
N ALA A 424 -17.36 2.01 2.72
CA ALA A 424 -18.17 0.79 2.70
C ALA A 424 -17.66 -0.14 1.59
N ALA A 425 -16.63 -0.91 1.89
CA ALA A 425 -15.95 -1.77 0.93
C ALA A 425 -16.66 -3.10 0.72
N GLN A 426 -16.85 -3.51 -0.53
CA GLN A 426 -17.28 -4.84 -0.92
C GLN A 426 -16.53 -5.26 -2.19
N SER A 427 -15.60 -6.20 -2.06
CA SER A 427 -14.84 -6.72 -3.20
C SER A 427 -15.74 -7.58 -4.09
N GLY A 428 -15.67 -7.39 -5.41
CA GLY A 428 -16.53 -8.13 -6.34
C GLY A 428 -18.03 -7.87 -6.12
N ILE A 429 -18.39 -6.65 -5.72
CA ILE A 429 -19.77 -6.26 -5.45
C ILE A 429 -20.69 -6.57 -6.65
N THR A 430 -21.82 -7.19 -6.38
CA THR A 430 -22.89 -7.48 -7.34
C THR A 430 -24.14 -6.65 -7.04
N ALA A 431 -25.11 -6.66 -7.96
CA ALA A 431 -26.39 -5.97 -7.72
C ALA A 431 -27.13 -6.48 -6.47
N ALA A 432 -26.91 -7.74 -6.08
CA ALA A 432 -27.53 -8.32 -4.90
C ALA A 432 -26.92 -7.81 -3.59
N ASP A 433 -25.64 -7.47 -3.60
CA ASP A 433 -24.92 -6.93 -2.44
C ASP A 433 -25.22 -5.43 -2.23
N ALA A 434 -25.51 -4.71 -3.33
CA ALA A 434 -25.73 -3.27 -3.36
C ALA A 434 -27.22 -2.89 -3.30
N LYS A 435 -28.01 -3.61 -2.50
CA LYS A 435 -29.44 -3.30 -2.34
C LYS A 435 -29.67 -2.21 -1.28
N PRO A 436 -30.68 -1.34 -1.44
CA PRO A 436 -31.06 -0.33 -0.45
C PRO A 436 -31.48 -0.85 0.94
N ASP A 437 -31.62 -2.16 1.12
CA ASP A 437 -31.91 -2.83 2.40
C ASP A 437 -30.78 -3.79 2.82
N GLY A 438 -29.70 -3.88 2.04
CA GLY A 438 -28.58 -4.76 2.28
C GLY A 438 -27.70 -4.32 3.46
N THR A 439 -26.87 -5.24 3.96
CA THR A 439 -25.95 -5.00 5.09
C THR A 439 -24.97 -3.85 4.81
N LEU A 440 -24.45 -3.76 3.57
CA LEU A 440 -23.51 -2.71 3.17
C LEU A 440 -24.16 -1.33 3.28
N TYR A 441 -25.40 -1.23 2.78
CA TYR A 441 -26.18 0.00 2.75
C TYR A 441 -26.58 0.46 4.15
N THR A 442 -27.22 -0.43 4.91
CA THR A 442 -27.71 -0.15 6.27
C THR A 442 -26.55 0.15 7.23
N GLY A 443 -25.43 -0.55 7.09
CA GLY A 443 -24.21 -0.28 7.84
C GLY A 443 -23.61 1.09 7.54
N LEU A 444 -23.62 1.54 6.27
CA LEU A 444 -23.16 2.88 5.91
C LEU A 444 -24.03 3.97 6.53
N LEU A 445 -25.37 3.85 6.43
CA LEU A 445 -26.29 4.83 7.01
C LEU A 445 -26.18 4.90 8.54
N SER A 446 -26.04 3.75 9.22
CA SER A 446 -25.85 3.74 10.68
C SER A 446 -24.56 4.45 11.10
N ARG A 447 -23.46 4.25 10.38
CA ARG A 447 -22.20 4.97 10.65
C ARG A 447 -22.32 6.46 10.36
N LEU A 448 -23.13 6.85 9.38
CA LEU A 448 -23.43 8.25 9.11
C LEU A 448 -24.27 8.90 10.22
N GLU A 449 -25.26 8.18 10.76
CA GLU A 449 -26.03 8.61 11.94
C GLU A 449 -25.12 8.79 13.16
N MET A 450 -24.21 7.82 13.41
CA MET A 450 -23.20 7.94 14.46
C MET A 450 -22.32 9.18 14.29
N ALA A 451 -21.89 9.47 13.06
CA ALA A 451 -21.07 10.66 12.77
C ALA A 451 -21.83 11.96 13.05
N ARG A 452 -23.11 12.04 12.64
CA ARG A 452 -23.98 13.19 12.92
C ARG A 452 -24.12 13.41 14.41
N ASP A 453 -24.42 12.35 15.16
CA ASP A 453 -24.65 12.43 16.60
C ASP A 453 -23.37 12.79 17.35
N ALA A 454 -22.21 12.27 16.91
CA ALA A 454 -20.91 12.65 17.45
C ALA A 454 -20.59 14.13 17.21
N LEU A 455 -20.86 14.66 16.00
CA LEU A 455 -20.63 16.06 15.65
C LEU A 455 -21.57 17.04 16.35
N ALA A 456 -22.79 16.63 16.68
CA ALA A 456 -23.73 17.47 17.42
C ALA A 456 -23.17 17.89 18.79
N VAL A 457 -22.39 17.01 19.46
CA VAL A 457 -21.69 17.32 20.73
C VAL A 457 -20.62 18.41 20.57
N TRP A 458 -20.17 18.64 19.33
CA TRP A 458 -19.16 19.62 18.94
C TRP A 458 -19.77 20.89 18.35
N ASP A 459 -21.09 21.06 18.41
CA ASP A 459 -21.82 22.16 17.77
C ASP A 459 -21.55 22.22 16.26
N LYS A 460 -21.40 21.03 15.64
CA LYS A 460 -21.14 20.90 14.20
C LYS A 460 -22.27 20.19 13.47
N ASP A 461 -22.67 20.76 12.34
CA ASP A 461 -23.62 20.14 11.43
C ASP A 461 -22.88 19.24 10.43
N LEU A 462 -23.40 18.01 10.23
CA LEU A 462 -22.86 17.09 9.25
C LEU A 462 -23.51 17.33 7.88
N PHE A 463 -22.69 17.51 6.85
CA PHE A 463 -23.13 17.63 5.47
C PHE A 463 -22.40 16.62 4.58
N VAL A 464 -23.11 15.69 3.95
CA VAL A 464 -22.49 14.78 2.98
C VAL A 464 -22.26 15.53 1.68
N ASP A 465 -20.98 15.75 1.38
CA ASP A 465 -20.51 16.44 0.19
C ASP A 465 -20.74 15.59 -1.07
N ARG A 466 -20.37 14.31 -0.97
CA ARG A 466 -20.37 13.36 -2.08
C ARG A 466 -20.36 11.89 -1.65
N ILE A 467 -20.78 11.03 -2.57
CA ILE A 467 -20.73 9.56 -2.49
C ILE A 467 -20.09 9.03 -3.78
N SER A 468 -18.93 8.39 -3.65
CA SER A 468 -18.29 7.66 -4.75
C SER A 468 -18.84 6.24 -4.81
N LEU A 469 -19.23 5.78 -6.00
CA LEU A 469 -19.78 4.45 -6.24
C LEU A 469 -18.92 3.67 -7.24
N SER A 470 -18.56 2.44 -6.87
CA SER A 470 -17.97 1.44 -7.77
C SER A 470 -18.71 0.12 -7.61
N LEU A 471 -19.72 -0.10 -8.46
CA LEU A 471 -20.65 -1.22 -8.36
C LEU A 471 -20.38 -2.26 -9.47
N LEU A 472 -21.01 -3.44 -9.34
CA LEU A 472 -21.04 -4.48 -10.37
C LEU A 472 -19.68 -5.05 -10.81
N ALA A 473 -18.59 -4.80 -10.08
CA ALA A 473 -17.28 -5.38 -10.36
C ALA A 473 -17.27 -6.92 -10.33
N GLY A 474 -18.18 -7.55 -9.56
CA GLY A 474 -18.37 -9.00 -9.55
C GLY A 474 -19.27 -9.54 -10.66
N ALA A 475 -19.92 -8.66 -11.43
CA ALA A 475 -20.83 -9.01 -12.51
C ALA A 475 -20.61 -8.12 -13.75
N PRO A 476 -19.40 -8.13 -14.36
CA PRO A 476 -19.05 -7.23 -15.47
C PRO A 476 -19.89 -7.43 -16.75
N ASN A 477 -20.59 -8.56 -16.84
CA ASN A 477 -21.47 -8.91 -17.96
C ASN A 477 -22.95 -8.55 -17.70
N THR A 478 -23.26 -7.83 -16.61
CA THR A 478 -24.62 -7.31 -16.39
C THR A 478 -25.04 -6.48 -17.61
N PRO A 479 -26.21 -6.75 -18.22
CA PRO A 479 -26.70 -6.03 -19.39
C PRO A 479 -26.73 -4.51 -19.16
N LEU A 480 -26.48 -3.75 -20.23
CA LEU A 480 -26.34 -2.29 -20.20
C LEU A 480 -27.50 -1.58 -19.50
N ASP A 481 -28.73 -1.95 -19.88
CA ASP A 481 -29.98 -1.41 -19.34
C ASP A 481 -30.15 -1.73 -17.85
N GLN A 482 -29.83 -2.96 -17.45
CA GLN A 482 -29.88 -3.39 -16.05
C GLN A 482 -28.81 -2.69 -15.20
N ALA A 483 -27.60 -2.50 -15.73
CA ALA A 483 -26.53 -1.78 -15.05
C ALA A 483 -26.90 -0.30 -14.85
N LEU A 484 -27.42 0.37 -15.89
CA LEU A 484 -27.92 1.75 -15.80
C LEU A 484 -29.03 1.88 -14.76
N GLN A 485 -30.01 0.98 -14.78
CA GLN A 485 -31.13 1.02 -13.83
C GLN A 485 -30.65 0.78 -12.40
N HIS A 486 -29.73 -0.16 -12.20
CA HIS A 486 -29.19 -0.46 -10.87
C HIS A 486 -28.45 0.74 -10.26
N TYR A 487 -27.58 1.40 -11.03
CA TYR A 487 -26.91 2.63 -10.58
C TYR A 487 -27.92 3.75 -10.30
N ALA A 488 -28.96 3.89 -11.12
CA ALA A 488 -30.00 4.90 -10.95
C ALA A 488 -30.81 4.70 -9.66
N ASP A 489 -31.29 3.47 -9.41
CA ASP A 489 -32.11 3.12 -8.25
C ASP A 489 -31.33 3.33 -6.94
N LEU A 490 -30.09 2.82 -6.89
CA LEU A 490 -29.25 2.98 -5.70
C LEU A 490 -28.91 4.45 -5.47
N THR A 491 -28.58 5.20 -6.53
CA THR A 491 -28.29 6.63 -6.45
C THR A 491 -29.47 7.41 -5.89
N ALA A 492 -30.67 7.23 -6.44
CA ALA A 492 -31.87 7.94 -5.99
C ALA A 492 -32.13 7.68 -4.51
N THR A 493 -32.02 6.41 -4.09
CA THR A 493 -32.28 6.00 -2.71
C THR A 493 -31.21 6.51 -1.74
N LEU A 494 -29.93 6.35 -2.08
CA LEU A 494 -28.82 6.88 -1.28
C LEU A 494 -28.94 8.39 -1.10
N LYS A 495 -29.18 9.16 -2.17
CA LYS A 495 -29.31 10.62 -2.06
C LYS A 495 -30.39 11.03 -1.06
N GLN A 496 -31.55 10.39 -1.12
CA GLN A 496 -32.68 10.68 -0.23
C GLN A 496 -32.39 10.27 1.22
N ASP A 497 -31.92 9.06 1.46
CA ASP A 497 -31.72 8.55 2.81
C ASP A 497 -30.53 9.22 3.50
N THR A 498 -29.44 9.48 2.77
CA THR A 498 -28.30 10.24 3.29
C THR A 498 -28.75 11.64 3.72
N ALA A 499 -29.58 12.30 2.91
CA ALA A 499 -30.09 13.63 3.25
C ALA A 499 -31.08 13.60 4.44
N ARG A 500 -31.88 12.54 4.55
CA ARG A 500 -32.76 12.32 5.71
C ARG A 500 -31.95 12.11 6.99
N VAL A 501 -30.88 11.31 6.92
CA VAL A 501 -30.00 11.02 8.05
C VAL A 501 -29.33 12.30 8.54
N THR A 502 -28.70 13.08 7.66
CA THR A 502 -27.97 14.29 8.06
C THR A 502 -28.85 15.50 8.29
N GLY A 503 -30.08 15.50 7.77
CA GLY A 503 -30.96 16.68 7.77
C GLY A 503 -30.59 17.72 6.72
N GLN A 504 -29.64 17.44 5.82
CA GLN A 504 -29.26 18.39 4.77
C GLN A 504 -30.37 18.53 3.72
N THR A 505 -30.60 19.77 3.26
CA THR A 505 -31.64 20.06 2.25
C THR A 505 -31.20 19.69 0.83
N SER A 506 -29.92 19.86 0.50
CA SER A 506 -29.36 19.52 -0.81
C SER A 506 -28.83 18.09 -0.82
N TYR A 507 -29.13 17.34 -1.87
CA TYR A 507 -28.61 15.98 -2.00
C TYR A 507 -27.10 15.94 -2.25
N PRO A 508 -26.41 14.88 -1.77
CA PRO A 508 -24.99 14.69 -2.05
C PRO A 508 -24.75 14.47 -3.55
N ARG A 509 -23.57 14.86 -4.03
CA ARG A 509 -23.13 14.52 -5.40
C ARG A 509 -22.80 13.04 -5.48
N ILE A 510 -23.10 12.42 -6.62
CA ILE A 510 -22.69 11.05 -6.88
C ILE A 510 -21.54 11.07 -7.87
N ILE A 511 -20.49 10.33 -7.54
CA ILE A 511 -19.30 10.26 -8.37
C ILE A 511 -19.06 8.81 -8.78
N VAL A 512 -18.79 8.61 -10.07
CA VAL A 512 -18.42 7.32 -10.62
C VAL A 512 -17.15 7.50 -11.44
N SER A 513 -16.16 6.64 -11.20
CA SER A 513 -15.01 6.50 -12.09
C SER A 513 -15.21 5.25 -12.92
N GLN A 514 -15.38 5.42 -14.25
CA GLN A 514 -15.72 4.33 -15.17
C GLN A 514 -14.65 3.23 -15.11
N SER A 515 -15.07 2.00 -14.86
CA SER A 515 -14.21 0.84 -14.71
C SER A 515 -13.44 0.53 -16.00
N ALA A 516 -12.32 -0.20 -15.89
CA ALA A 516 -11.40 -0.42 -17.01
C ALA A 516 -11.82 -1.56 -17.97
N GLY A 517 -12.95 -2.23 -17.71
CA GLY A 517 -13.44 -3.37 -18.46
C GLY A 517 -13.02 -4.71 -17.86
N SER A 518 -13.31 -5.80 -18.57
CA SER A 518 -12.89 -7.14 -18.13
C SER A 518 -11.37 -7.26 -18.10
N ALA A 519 -10.88 -8.09 -17.19
CA ALA A 519 -9.45 -8.38 -17.08
C ALA A 519 -8.88 -9.22 -18.24
N THR A 520 -9.68 -9.66 -19.22
CA THR A 520 -9.25 -10.58 -20.28
C THR A 520 -9.35 -9.97 -21.67
N ASP A 521 -10.51 -9.43 -22.02
CA ASP A 521 -10.82 -8.93 -23.36
C ASP A 521 -11.36 -7.49 -23.35
N GLY A 522 -11.36 -6.82 -22.19
CA GLY A 522 -11.84 -5.47 -22.02
C GLY A 522 -13.35 -5.29 -22.25
N ARG A 523 -14.09 -6.33 -22.64
CA ARG A 523 -15.53 -6.22 -22.92
C ARG A 523 -16.32 -6.27 -21.62
N SER A 524 -17.15 -5.25 -21.42
CA SER A 524 -18.10 -5.20 -20.31
C SER A 524 -19.22 -4.22 -20.67
N GLU A 525 -20.47 -4.63 -20.50
CA GLU A 525 -21.61 -3.73 -20.71
C GLU A 525 -21.76 -2.78 -19.50
N VAL A 526 -21.25 -3.15 -18.33
CA VAL A 526 -21.19 -2.27 -17.15
C VAL A 526 -20.35 -1.02 -17.42
N ILE A 527 -19.19 -1.14 -18.08
CA ILE A 527 -18.36 0.04 -18.36
C ILE A 527 -19.03 1.00 -19.35
N LEU A 528 -19.81 0.47 -20.29
CA LEU A 528 -20.61 1.29 -21.20
C LEU A 528 -21.72 2.00 -20.42
N ALA A 529 -22.34 1.35 -19.43
CA ALA A 529 -23.32 1.98 -18.55
C ALA A 529 -22.68 3.11 -17.74
N GLU A 530 -21.57 2.83 -17.04
CA GLU A 530 -20.84 3.79 -16.21
C GLU A 530 -20.41 5.04 -16.99
N GLY A 531 -20.00 4.87 -18.25
CA GLY A 531 -19.55 5.95 -19.13
C GLY A 531 -20.65 6.87 -19.66
N GLN A 532 -21.92 6.54 -19.44
CA GLN A 532 -23.04 7.32 -19.92
C GLN A 532 -24.06 7.65 -18.82
N LEU A 533 -23.73 7.42 -17.54
CA LEU A 533 -24.65 7.66 -16.42
C LEU A 533 -25.10 9.12 -16.34
N ASP A 534 -24.20 10.06 -16.60
CA ASP A 534 -24.47 11.50 -16.62
C ASP A 534 -25.45 11.90 -17.73
N VAL A 535 -25.37 11.26 -18.90
CA VAL A 535 -26.23 11.51 -20.05
C VAL A 535 -27.55 10.74 -19.97
N ALA A 536 -27.50 9.48 -19.52
CA ALA A 536 -28.67 8.59 -19.43
C ALA A 536 -29.56 8.91 -18.22
N GLN A 537 -28.99 9.45 -17.14
CA GLN A 537 -29.69 9.77 -15.89
C GLN A 537 -29.44 11.24 -15.45
N PRO A 538 -29.75 12.24 -16.30
CA PRO A 538 -29.39 13.65 -16.02
C PRO A 538 -30.07 14.20 -14.76
N ALA A 539 -31.24 13.68 -14.39
CA ALA A 539 -31.96 14.08 -13.18
C ALA A 539 -31.25 13.67 -11.89
N LEU A 540 -30.34 12.69 -11.95
CA LEU A 540 -29.59 12.20 -10.80
C LEU A 540 -28.29 12.98 -10.56
N ASP A 541 -27.88 13.85 -11.50
CA ASP A 541 -26.65 14.67 -11.42
C ASP A 541 -25.42 13.82 -11.04
N ILE A 542 -25.27 12.67 -11.71
CA ILE A 542 -24.12 11.78 -11.54
C ILE A 542 -22.94 12.38 -12.29
N ILE A 543 -21.78 12.42 -11.63
CA ILE A 543 -20.53 12.91 -12.19
C ILE A 543 -19.69 11.68 -12.59
N VAL A 544 -19.47 11.48 -13.87
CA VAL A 544 -18.47 10.52 -14.35
C VAL A 544 -17.10 11.21 -14.34
N ALA A 545 -16.30 10.94 -13.31
CA ALA A 545 -15.12 11.75 -13.00
C ALA A 545 -13.95 11.49 -13.96
N THR A 546 -13.67 10.22 -14.24
CA THR A 546 -12.58 9.77 -15.12
C THR A 546 -12.77 8.29 -15.51
N PRO A 547 -12.29 7.84 -16.68
CA PRO A 547 -12.10 6.42 -16.92
C PRO A 547 -10.91 5.88 -16.13
N ARG A 548 -10.93 4.58 -15.83
CA ARG A 548 -9.86 3.88 -15.09
C ARG A 548 -8.82 3.19 -15.96
N TYR A 549 -9.10 2.98 -17.25
CA TYR A 549 -8.18 2.30 -18.16
C TYR A 549 -6.83 3.02 -18.41
N PRO A 550 -6.70 4.37 -18.28
CA PRO A 550 -5.40 5.03 -18.48
C PRO A 550 -4.39 4.76 -17.36
N PHE A 551 -4.86 4.27 -16.20
CA PHE A 551 -4.09 4.17 -14.98
C PHE A 551 -3.49 2.77 -14.84
N ARG A 552 -2.23 2.68 -14.42
CA ARG A 552 -1.49 1.42 -14.33
C ARG A 552 -2.05 0.51 -13.22
N LEU A 553 -2.05 -0.79 -13.49
CA LEU A 553 -2.38 -1.85 -12.56
C LEU A 553 -1.16 -2.29 -11.75
N MET A 554 -1.40 -2.77 -10.54
CA MET A 554 -0.38 -3.37 -9.70
C MET A 554 0.13 -4.67 -10.33
N GLU A 555 1.44 -4.91 -10.24
CA GLU A 555 2.07 -6.10 -10.81
C GLU A 555 1.44 -7.38 -10.25
N GLY A 556 1.12 -8.32 -11.14
CA GLY A 556 0.43 -9.57 -10.78
C GLY A 556 -1.06 -9.43 -10.40
N MET A 557 -1.61 -8.21 -10.34
CA MET A 557 -2.99 -7.95 -9.93
C MET A 557 -3.85 -7.42 -11.11
N PRO A 558 -4.68 -8.27 -11.73
CA PRO A 558 -5.29 -7.97 -13.02
C PRO A 558 -6.42 -6.93 -13.05
N ALA A 559 -6.89 -6.50 -11.88
CA ALA A 559 -8.02 -5.59 -11.73
C ALA A 559 -7.80 -4.55 -10.62
N THR A 560 -6.59 -4.49 -10.06
CA THR A 560 -6.25 -3.59 -8.96
C THR A 560 -5.24 -2.58 -9.47
N HIS A 561 -5.59 -1.30 -9.41
CA HIS A 561 -4.68 -0.21 -9.73
C HIS A 561 -3.49 -0.17 -8.77
N ASP A 562 -2.34 0.28 -9.27
CA ASP A 562 -1.24 0.66 -8.40
C ASP A 562 -1.74 1.71 -7.38
N PRO A 563 -1.37 1.64 -6.08
CA PRO A 563 -1.88 2.56 -5.08
C PRO A 563 -1.65 4.05 -5.40
N THR A 564 -0.54 4.36 -6.06
CA THR A 564 -0.19 5.73 -6.48
C THR A 564 -1.05 6.17 -7.66
N GLU A 565 -1.33 5.28 -8.61
CA GLU A 565 -2.25 5.56 -9.73
C GLU A 565 -3.70 5.71 -9.24
N GLN A 566 -4.11 4.90 -8.27
CA GLN A 566 -5.43 5.01 -7.64
C GLN A 566 -5.60 6.35 -6.93
N MET A 567 -4.53 6.90 -6.34
CA MET A 567 -4.55 8.25 -5.75
C MET A 567 -4.82 9.35 -6.77
N LEU A 568 -4.37 9.21 -8.03
CA LEU A 568 -4.68 10.17 -9.09
C LEU A 568 -6.17 10.13 -9.44
N ILE A 569 -6.78 8.94 -9.47
CA ILE A 569 -8.23 8.78 -9.66
C ILE A 569 -8.98 9.43 -8.49
N ASP A 570 -8.57 9.14 -7.24
CA ASP A 570 -9.19 9.71 -6.04
C ASP A 570 -9.07 11.26 -6.01
N GLU A 571 -7.97 11.82 -6.52
CA GLU A 571 -7.77 13.27 -6.67
C GLU A 571 -8.67 13.87 -7.76
N ILE A 572 -8.81 13.20 -8.91
CA ILE A 572 -9.72 13.64 -9.98
C ILE A 572 -11.18 13.64 -9.50
N GLU A 573 -11.60 12.63 -8.73
CA GLU A 573 -12.94 12.62 -8.12
C GLU A 573 -13.15 13.80 -7.18
N ALA A 574 -12.18 14.11 -6.32
CA ALA A 574 -12.26 15.27 -5.42
C ALA A 574 -12.28 16.59 -6.20
N LEU A 575 -11.51 16.70 -7.29
CA LEU A 575 -11.50 17.86 -8.16
C LEU A 575 -12.83 18.04 -8.90
N ALA A 576 -13.37 16.96 -9.47
CA ALA A 576 -14.66 16.98 -10.15
C ALA A 576 -15.78 17.44 -9.20
N ALA A 577 -15.76 16.96 -7.95
CA ALA A 577 -16.67 17.44 -6.92
C ALA A 577 -16.50 18.94 -6.67
N ALA A 578 -15.28 19.42 -6.44
CA ALA A 578 -14.98 20.82 -6.15
C ALA A 578 -15.44 21.76 -7.29
N GLU A 579 -15.14 21.39 -8.54
CA GLU A 579 -15.58 22.15 -9.72
C GLU A 579 -17.10 22.28 -9.78
N ARG A 580 -17.84 21.19 -9.52
CA ARG A 580 -19.31 21.22 -9.50
C ARG A 580 -19.86 22.04 -8.32
N ALA A 581 -19.22 22.01 -7.16
CA ALA A 581 -19.60 22.87 -6.02
C ALA A 581 -19.47 24.37 -6.35
N GLU A 582 -18.48 24.73 -7.17
CA GLU A 582 -18.28 26.10 -7.64
C GLU A 582 -19.10 26.43 -8.91
N ASN A 583 -20.15 25.64 -9.20
CA ASN A 583 -21.00 25.77 -10.39
C ASN A 583 -20.25 25.72 -11.74
N ARG A 584 -19.06 25.12 -11.77
CA ARG A 584 -18.35 24.82 -13.02
C ARG A 584 -18.78 23.47 -13.57
N ARG A 585 -18.50 23.25 -14.86
CA ARG A 585 -18.82 21.99 -15.56
C ARG A 585 -17.67 21.02 -15.38
N TRP A 586 -17.99 19.74 -15.16
CA TRP A 586 -17.06 18.63 -15.22
C TRP A 586 -17.69 17.46 -15.95
N TYR A 587 -17.11 17.05 -17.07
CA TYR A 587 -17.40 15.79 -17.74
C TYR A 587 -16.19 15.40 -18.58
N CYS A 588 -16.02 14.09 -18.80
CA CYS A 588 -14.98 13.55 -19.66
C CYS A 588 -15.44 13.52 -21.12
N PRO A 589 -14.51 13.56 -22.10
CA PRO A 589 -14.87 13.38 -23.49
C PRO A 589 -15.66 12.10 -23.73
N SER A 590 -16.83 12.19 -24.34
CA SER A 590 -17.69 11.03 -24.63
C SER A 590 -18.21 11.06 -26.06
N MET A 591 -18.23 9.90 -26.73
CA MET A 591 -18.71 9.79 -28.11
C MET A 591 -20.19 10.16 -28.21
N ARG A 592 -20.56 10.96 -29.24
CA ARG A 592 -21.92 11.47 -29.43
C ARG A 592 -22.58 10.95 -30.69
N GLN A 593 -21.83 10.90 -31.79
CA GLN A 593 -22.28 10.38 -33.07
C GLN A 593 -21.06 9.98 -33.90
N ALA A 594 -21.23 8.99 -34.75
CA ALA A 594 -20.23 8.59 -35.72
C ALA A 594 -20.89 8.48 -37.10
N TRP A 595 -20.28 9.04 -38.12
CA TRP A 595 -20.76 8.95 -39.49
C TRP A 595 -19.61 8.71 -40.46
N ALA A 596 -19.90 7.96 -41.52
CA ALA A 596 -18.97 7.83 -42.62
C ALA A 596 -18.97 9.13 -43.43
N TYR A 597 -17.81 9.58 -43.86
CA TYR A 597 -17.69 10.62 -44.89
C TYR A 597 -16.69 10.13 -45.93
N GLY A 598 -17.11 10.05 -47.19
CA GLY A 598 -16.34 9.32 -48.20
C GLY A 598 -16.39 7.79 -48.01
N ARG A 599 -15.43 7.07 -48.62
CA ARG A 599 -15.46 5.59 -48.68
C ARG A 599 -14.67 4.90 -47.57
N THR A 600 -13.69 5.57 -46.99
CA THR A 600 -12.72 4.99 -46.04
C THR A 600 -12.43 5.93 -44.88
N GLU A 601 -13.32 6.87 -44.58
CA GLU A 601 -13.13 7.83 -43.49
C GLU A 601 -14.39 7.88 -42.63
N ILE A 602 -14.18 7.90 -41.31
CA ILE A 602 -15.23 8.02 -40.30
C ILE A 602 -14.91 9.24 -39.44
N ALA A 603 -15.90 10.10 -39.22
CA ALA A 603 -15.84 11.17 -38.24
C ALA A 603 -16.62 10.73 -36.99
N VAL A 604 -16.01 10.93 -35.83
CA VAL A 604 -16.59 10.63 -34.52
C VAL A 604 -16.58 11.91 -33.70
N ASP A 605 -17.76 12.43 -33.42
CA ASP A 605 -17.90 13.60 -32.56
C ASP A 605 -17.89 13.21 -31.09
N PHE A 606 -17.23 14.04 -30.30
CA PHE A 606 -17.22 13.95 -28.85
C PHE A 606 -17.91 15.16 -28.22
N ALA A 607 -18.58 14.94 -27.09
CA ALA A 607 -18.87 16.01 -26.15
C ALA A 607 -17.63 16.17 -25.26
N ALA A 608 -16.96 17.32 -25.34
CA ALA A 608 -15.85 17.68 -24.47
C ALA A 608 -16.00 19.14 -23.98
N LEU A 609 -15.23 19.53 -22.96
CA LEU A 609 -15.12 20.89 -22.44
C LEU A 609 -14.09 21.73 -23.21
N GLY A 610 -13.09 21.09 -23.80
CA GLY A 610 -12.09 21.73 -24.65
C GLY A 610 -11.59 20.78 -25.74
N ASP A 611 -10.69 21.30 -26.57
CA ASP A 611 -10.18 20.57 -27.74
C ASP A 611 -9.55 19.22 -27.36
N LEU A 612 -9.75 18.25 -28.25
CA LEU A 612 -9.18 16.92 -28.12
C LEU A 612 -7.72 16.90 -28.58
N THR A 613 -6.95 16.02 -27.95
CA THR A 613 -5.59 15.68 -28.34
C THR A 613 -5.37 14.18 -28.20
N LEU A 614 -4.45 13.66 -29.01
CA LEU A 614 -4.00 12.28 -28.96
C LEU A 614 -2.56 12.25 -28.41
N GLU A 615 -2.27 11.41 -27.42
CA GLU A 615 -0.88 11.13 -27.02
C GLU A 615 -0.30 9.96 -27.81
N ASP A 616 1.03 9.85 -27.78
CA ASP A 616 1.75 8.67 -28.29
C ASP A 616 1.25 7.40 -27.59
N GLY A 617 0.96 6.36 -28.38
CA GLY A 617 0.43 5.09 -27.88
C GLY A 617 -0.80 4.61 -28.65
N PRO A 618 -1.54 3.62 -28.12
CA PRO A 618 -2.72 3.09 -28.78
C PRO A 618 -3.85 4.13 -28.81
N HIS A 619 -4.35 4.44 -30.02
CA HIS A 619 -5.45 5.39 -30.21
C HIS A 619 -6.75 4.95 -29.51
N GLY A 620 -6.98 3.64 -29.34
CA GLY A 620 -8.09 3.08 -28.57
C GLY A 620 -9.39 2.83 -29.35
N PHE A 621 -9.52 3.37 -30.56
CA PHE A 621 -10.64 3.07 -31.45
C PHE A 621 -10.62 1.65 -32.05
N ALA A 622 -11.81 1.05 -32.24
CA ALA A 622 -12.01 -0.14 -33.05
C ALA A 622 -13.39 -0.11 -33.75
N LEU A 623 -13.59 -1.02 -34.72
CA LEU A 623 -14.87 -1.24 -35.38
C LEU A 623 -15.43 -2.61 -35.02
N GLU A 624 -16.72 -2.66 -34.71
CA GLU A 624 -17.46 -3.91 -34.50
C GLU A 624 -18.61 -4.06 -35.49
N GLY A 625 -18.99 -5.30 -35.79
CA GLY A 625 -20.08 -5.59 -36.73
C GLY A 625 -19.68 -5.51 -38.22
N CYS A 626 -18.39 -5.38 -38.53
CA CYS A 626 -17.88 -5.49 -39.89
C CYS A 626 -17.82 -6.95 -40.35
N GLU A 627 -18.36 -7.25 -41.52
CA GLU A 627 -18.28 -8.56 -42.20
C GLU A 627 -16.94 -8.75 -42.91
N ASN A 628 -16.21 -7.66 -43.17
CA ASN A 628 -14.89 -7.64 -43.78
C ASN A 628 -13.81 -7.15 -42.81
N ASP A 629 -12.58 -7.59 -43.02
CA ASP A 629 -11.42 -7.25 -42.17
C ASP A 629 -10.98 -5.78 -42.38
N VAL A 630 -11.54 -4.87 -41.60
CA VAL A 630 -11.30 -3.42 -41.73
C VAL A 630 -10.44 -2.96 -40.55
N GLY A 631 -9.25 -2.44 -40.87
CA GLY A 631 -8.36 -1.81 -39.90
C GLY A 631 -8.48 -0.29 -39.92
N ILE A 632 -8.05 0.34 -38.82
CA ILE A 632 -7.87 1.79 -38.73
C ILE A 632 -6.38 2.05 -39.00
N SER A 633 -6.07 2.80 -40.05
CA SER A 633 -4.70 3.09 -40.49
C SER A 633 -4.15 4.39 -39.93
N ASP A 634 -5.02 5.36 -39.64
CA ASP A 634 -4.65 6.65 -39.09
C ASP A 634 -5.79 7.22 -38.24
N VAL A 635 -5.42 7.95 -37.19
CA VAL A 635 -6.35 8.68 -36.32
C VAL A 635 -5.79 10.07 -36.08
N HIS A 636 -6.55 11.09 -36.43
CA HIS A 636 -6.23 12.46 -36.07
C HIS A 636 -7.45 13.15 -35.45
N VAL A 637 -7.21 14.24 -34.74
CA VAL A 637 -8.24 14.99 -34.01
C VAL A 637 -8.22 16.44 -34.43
N SER A 638 -9.40 17.05 -34.55
CA SER A 638 -9.55 18.49 -34.76
C SER A 638 -10.77 18.99 -34.00
N GLY A 639 -10.56 19.98 -33.13
CA GLY A 639 -11.60 20.45 -32.20
C GLY A 639 -12.14 19.30 -31.34
N HIS A 640 -13.42 19.00 -31.50
CA HIS A 640 -14.13 17.94 -30.77
C HIS A 640 -14.38 16.67 -31.60
N THR A 641 -13.78 16.57 -32.78
CA THR A 641 -14.02 15.46 -33.72
C THR A 641 -12.74 14.65 -33.89
N ALA A 642 -12.86 13.32 -33.78
CA ALA A 642 -11.81 12.37 -34.17
C ALA A 642 -12.12 11.82 -35.56
N PHE A 643 -11.12 11.85 -36.43
CA PHE A 643 -11.20 11.37 -37.80
C PHE A 643 -10.40 10.09 -37.92
N LEU A 644 -11.07 9.01 -38.33
CA LEU A 644 -10.51 7.67 -38.47
C LEU A 644 -10.38 7.35 -39.95
N ARG A 645 -9.15 7.07 -40.41
CA ARG A 645 -8.91 6.54 -41.76
C ARG A 645 -8.89 5.02 -41.70
N LEU A 646 -9.64 4.40 -42.61
CA LEU A 646 -9.79 2.96 -42.71
C LEU A 646 -8.90 2.38 -43.81
N THR A 647 -8.49 1.12 -43.65
CA THR A 647 -7.76 0.39 -44.70
C THR A 647 -8.65 0.07 -45.91
N GLN A 648 -9.94 -0.12 -45.68
CA GLN A 648 -10.94 -0.40 -46.72
C GLN A 648 -12.35 0.00 -46.23
N PRO A 649 -13.34 0.15 -47.15
CA PRO A 649 -14.71 0.47 -46.75
C PRO A 649 -15.31 -0.61 -45.85
N PRO A 650 -15.94 -0.26 -44.73
CA PRO A 650 -16.58 -1.24 -43.85
C PRO A 650 -17.89 -1.75 -44.46
N LYS A 651 -18.17 -3.05 -44.31
CA LYS A 651 -19.39 -3.71 -44.78
C LYS A 651 -20.11 -4.37 -43.60
N GLY A 652 -21.43 -4.21 -43.53
CA GLY A 652 -22.28 -4.82 -42.51
C GLY A 652 -23.49 -3.95 -42.22
N ASP A 653 -24.56 -4.55 -41.70
CA ASP A 653 -25.84 -3.88 -41.46
C ASP A 653 -25.87 -3.07 -40.14
N ALA A 654 -25.00 -3.42 -39.20
CA ALA A 654 -24.93 -2.81 -37.87
C ALA A 654 -23.47 -2.65 -37.43
N ILE A 655 -22.78 -1.68 -38.03
CA ILE A 655 -21.41 -1.33 -37.70
C ILE A 655 -21.39 -0.36 -36.51
N TYR A 656 -20.50 -0.61 -35.55
CA TYR A 656 -20.28 0.24 -34.39
C TYR A 656 -18.84 0.71 -34.33
N VAL A 657 -18.65 1.96 -33.92
CA VAL A 657 -17.36 2.49 -33.51
C VAL A 657 -17.26 2.34 -32.00
N THR A 658 -16.18 1.71 -31.53
CA THR A 658 -15.86 1.60 -30.11
C THR A 658 -14.63 2.42 -29.77
N TYR A 659 -14.55 2.89 -28.54
CA TYR A 659 -13.36 3.52 -27.99
C TYR A 659 -13.04 2.90 -26.63
N ALA A 660 -11.77 2.51 -26.42
CA ALA A 660 -11.26 1.88 -25.21
C ALA A 660 -12.21 0.77 -24.68
N TRP A 661 -12.70 -0.07 -25.59
CA TRP A 661 -13.64 -1.14 -25.31
C TRP A 661 -13.37 -2.33 -26.22
N GLY A 662 -13.18 -3.51 -25.64
CA GLY A 662 -12.97 -4.76 -26.38
C GLY A 662 -11.54 -5.01 -26.87
N ALA A 663 -10.53 -4.53 -26.13
CA ALA A 663 -9.12 -4.75 -26.48
C ALA A 663 -8.52 -6.00 -25.80
N ARG A 664 -7.55 -6.65 -26.47
CA ARG A 664 -6.87 -7.83 -25.93
C ARG A 664 -5.85 -7.42 -24.88
N ARG A 665 -5.89 -8.10 -23.74
CA ARG A 665 -4.91 -7.86 -22.68
C ARG A 665 -3.50 -8.35 -23.02
N ASP A 666 -2.53 -7.48 -22.76
CA ASP A 666 -1.13 -7.83 -22.55
C ASP A 666 -0.86 -7.91 -21.04
N THR A 667 -0.35 -9.04 -20.54
CA THR A 667 -0.06 -9.23 -19.12
C THR A 667 1.31 -8.72 -18.71
N SER A 668 2.16 -8.31 -19.66
CA SER A 668 3.56 -7.96 -19.43
C SER A 668 3.81 -6.49 -19.10
N ASP A 669 2.85 -5.60 -19.33
CA ASP A 669 3.05 -4.15 -19.23
C ASP A 669 2.27 -3.45 -18.12
N GLY A 670 1.55 -4.22 -17.29
CA GLY A 670 0.81 -3.71 -16.14
C GLY A 670 -0.34 -2.78 -16.50
N GLN A 671 -0.86 -2.78 -17.74
CA GLN A 671 -2.02 -1.97 -18.11
C GLN A 671 -3.31 -2.80 -18.17
N SER A 672 -4.45 -2.12 -18.18
CA SER A 672 -5.73 -2.76 -18.47
C SER A 672 -5.78 -3.29 -19.90
N ALA A 673 -6.75 -4.19 -20.14
CA ALA A 673 -7.05 -4.70 -21.46
C ALA A 673 -7.42 -3.54 -22.42
N ASN A 674 -8.37 -2.72 -22.00
CA ASN A 674 -8.74 -1.49 -22.72
C ASN A 674 -7.65 -0.43 -22.62
N ARG A 675 -7.43 0.30 -23.72
CA ARG A 675 -6.47 1.39 -23.84
C ARG A 675 -6.98 2.48 -24.75
N GLY A 676 -6.45 3.68 -24.59
CA GLY A 676 -6.74 4.81 -25.47
C GLY A 676 -5.99 6.07 -25.02
N SER A 677 -5.38 6.78 -25.97
CA SER A 677 -4.63 8.01 -25.67
C SER A 677 -5.43 9.30 -25.88
N LEU A 678 -6.66 9.19 -26.40
CA LEU A 678 -7.55 10.35 -26.59
C LEU A 678 -7.92 11.02 -25.26
N ARG A 679 -7.71 12.33 -25.18
CA ARG A 679 -7.99 13.17 -24.02
C ARG A 679 -8.23 14.62 -24.43
N GLU A 680 -8.60 15.46 -23.48
CA GLU A 680 -8.58 16.92 -23.68
C GLU A 680 -7.18 17.51 -23.52
N ILE A 681 -6.99 18.70 -24.08
CA ILE A 681 -5.81 19.55 -23.81
C ILE A 681 -5.69 19.97 -22.34
N TRP A 682 -6.77 19.91 -21.57
CA TRP A 682 -6.76 20.27 -20.15
C TRP A 682 -5.82 19.36 -19.34
N SER A 683 -5.02 19.97 -18.49
CA SER A 683 -4.18 19.25 -17.53
C SER A 683 -3.88 20.07 -16.29
N ARG A 684 -3.54 19.40 -15.20
CA ARG A 684 -3.18 20.03 -13.92
C ARG A 684 -2.14 19.17 -13.18
N PRO A 685 -1.10 19.75 -12.55
CA PRO A 685 -0.22 19.00 -11.66
C PRO A 685 -1.00 18.35 -10.51
N SER A 686 -0.67 17.10 -10.18
CA SER A 686 -1.25 16.40 -9.03
C SER A 686 -0.72 16.96 -7.72
N LEU A 687 -1.62 17.19 -6.77
CA LEU A 687 -1.31 17.55 -5.39
C LEU A 687 -1.02 16.31 -4.53
N MET A 688 -1.64 15.17 -4.87
CA MET A 688 -1.48 13.94 -4.12
C MET A 688 -0.19 13.18 -4.48
N VAL A 689 0.26 13.28 -5.74
CA VAL A 689 1.43 12.58 -6.26
C VAL A 689 2.34 13.59 -6.99
N PRO A 690 3.35 14.15 -6.29
CA PRO A 690 4.26 15.12 -6.88
C PRO A 690 4.94 14.61 -8.16
N GLY A 691 5.01 15.46 -9.19
CA GLY A 691 5.60 15.12 -10.49
C GLY A 691 4.64 14.45 -11.49
N ARG A 692 3.43 14.07 -11.06
CA ARG A 692 2.38 13.55 -11.96
C ARG A 692 1.42 14.65 -12.41
N VAL A 693 0.72 14.40 -13.51
CA VAL A 693 -0.21 15.33 -14.14
C VAL A 693 -1.57 14.67 -14.30
N LEU A 694 -2.61 15.30 -13.76
CA LEU A 694 -4.01 14.94 -13.96
C LEU A 694 -4.48 15.41 -15.33
N ARG A 695 -5.30 14.58 -15.97
CA ARG A 695 -5.81 14.78 -17.33
C ARG A 695 -7.23 14.25 -17.42
N ARG A 696 -8.03 14.80 -18.33
CA ARG A 696 -9.37 14.28 -18.64
C ARG A 696 -9.32 13.40 -19.89
N TYR A 697 -9.25 12.09 -19.66
CA TYR A 697 -9.27 11.07 -20.71
C TYR A 697 -10.69 10.80 -21.19
N ALA A 698 -10.83 10.37 -22.45
CA ALA A 698 -12.12 10.03 -23.05
C ALA A 698 -12.71 8.76 -22.40
N LEU A 699 -14.03 8.71 -22.24
CA LEU A 699 -14.71 7.55 -21.68
C LEU A 699 -14.79 6.41 -22.69
N SER A 700 -14.68 5.17 -22.18
CA SER A 700 -14.98 3.97 -22.98
C SER A 700 -16.42 4.03 -23.49
N GLY A 701 -16.63 3.70 -24.76
CA GLY A 701 -17.94 3.82 -25.37
C GLY A 701 -18.11 2.95 -26.61
N ARG A 702 -19.37 2.83 -27.04
CA ARG A 702 -19.78 2.15 -28.28
C ARG A 702 -20.92 2.93 -28.90
N ILE A 703 -20.77 3.37 -30.15
CA ILE A 703 -21.82 4.08 -30.88
C ILE A 703 -22.01 3.49 -32.29
N ARG A 704 -23.26 3.48 -32.76
CA ARG A 704 -23.58 2.99 -34.10
C ARG A 704 -23.05 3.96 -35.15
N LEU A 705 -22.41 3.43 -36.18
CA LEU A 705 -22.02 4.20 -37.36
C LEU A 705 -23.28 4.52 -38.19
N MET A 706 -23.54 5.80 -38.39
CA MET A 706 -24.68 6.25 -39.19
C MET A 706 -24.37 6.17 -40.70
N PRO A 707 -25.36 5.79 -41.54
CA PRO A 707 -25.26 5.89 -43.00
C PRO A 707 -25.03 7.35 -43.43
N SER A 708 -24.15 7.59 -44.40
CA SER A 708 -23.77 8.95 -44.79
C SER A 708 -24.85 9.64 -45.66
N ASP A 709 -25.58 10.59 -45.10
CA ASP A 709 -26.35 11.59 -45.87
C ASP A 709 -25.93 13.05 -45.53
N LEU A 710 -24.90 13.24 -44.70
CA LEU A 710 -24.46 14.58 -44.27
C LEU A 710 -23.24 15.07 -45.07
N PRO A 711 -23.25 16.32 -45.57
CA PRO A 711 -22.08 16.92 -46.19
C PRO A 711 -20.95 17.14 -45.15
N PRO A 712 -19.66 17.11 -45.55
CA PRO A 712 -18.55 17.30 -44.64
C PRO A 712 -18.60 18.68 -43.97
N PRO A 713 -18.19 18.80 -42.68
CA PRO A 713 -18.12 20.10 -42.02
C PRO A 713 -17.14 21.03 -42.73
N SER A 714 -17.50 22.30 -42.85
CA SER A 714 -16.64 23.34 -43.43
C SER A 714 -15.48 23.61 -42.48
N HIS A 715 -14.24 23.45 -42.97
CA HIS A 715 -12.99 23.74 -42.25
C HIS A 715 -12.87 25.20 -41.80
#